data_AF-A0A1V5TL82-F1
#
_entry.id   AF-A0A1V5TL82-F1
#
_cell.length_a   1.000
_cell.length_b   1.000
_cell.length_c   1.000
_cell.angle_alpha   90.00
_cell.angle_beta   90.00
_cell.angle_gamma   90.00
#
_symmetry.space_group_name_H-M   'P 1'
#
loop_
_entity.id
_entity.type
_entity.pdbx_description
1 polymer ?
#
loop_
_entity_poly.entity_id
_entity_poly.type
_entity_poly.pdbx_seq_one_letter_code
_entity_poly.pdbx_strand_id
1 'polypeptide(L)'
;MDKKKLLLFVGIFLFLILGLSVLSTEEVNKNGINIIKDFGNLFMNLPEGSIIGSEDGVKYDRLKEGGRFTFTGEESSLIIQGSSFEGVLPKDSDGHSSFIEVNLLGNITKADFAVGENGGEYLIGGVKFDLPPNSRVYYDNENGFRFPEGTKITSLSEFYNLGRELQFEGNNLNFIDEVIVNGQLKLNKYGYLIGKGEATYEGMKIDNFFGHSDVAILKNNLDKLKEEDISELSWIKKDSNGLEFSSSSTGSIFVEFLEGNDILNVGKHGKLELRIDGGDKLKISKFSGVPRFNYIPSENGFTNIINDGLSLELDKGGKHYVDISPVTLKDFSLDKYAAVPAIIESDVLDEEIRINSRGIVYDLENPIMSLKTEELNGLMGSLKENIKEEGNLDSAFRASQFFLLSAKNNHFTTSENIDLAKKIVQSSGEYSDSVLYKVKFGLDKLSKDDVKISYGKFSQFTLKNLDNLDFKYGDGLDKLDAVYSVLNNGLKENKDFNLIEDFSLKIIKSDFNSDKSILLLSKNINEYNGANFESMKLGAEVVGRYNMVPGVVDFLDLKYSNIKDKKTFGKEYALALNQYFKDKDSIQKSDSQMASFTLDQMHLLESQIEHSDIIRNSIISNLDANSKYYLIANSEGNNNLFTSTFEKIYSSIDKKDVSELMKSVDPNGDYWLKFTTELSARGKLPELYKQDTVFYRKLIQDSFDNHDEDILFENAVLMTETFQDLYNRPDIYPGEKEAFEEFLISKYKSSESNNEKGVYAYLLKLNTNPNTQKAEKIINDLPELRDAILPSSFSQRDEIAAKLYFYSDENWFSIATNDFNSNYKMDLEWNNGRQARLSKPINGKKIIIDLELNDPSVDFVPSIEEDIKGQTYLYIAHRGHSFNTEKTYPDFLSSDTTKIIHLAGCGSHGALADYQKKFPNSFFIADKDAGEGFPSDKVAYFVLEGIAEGKLNWEDLTPDFAEEKGLVFPEQESLPQYLKRYESEM
;
A
#
# COMPACT_ATOMS: atom_id res chain seq x y z
N MET A 1 -57.85 -58.12 25.50
CA MET A 1 -58.15 -56.69 25.29
C MET A 1 -57.61 -56.31 23.91
N ASP A 2 -58.36 -55.69 23.00
CA ASP A 2 -59.69 -55.13 23.18
C ASP A 2 -60.47 -55.15 21.85
N LYS A 3 -61.74 -55.59 21.93
CA LYS A 3 -62.67 -55.80 20.82
C LYS A 3 -63.00 -54.52 20.04
N LYS A 4 -62.52 -53.36 20.49
CA LYS A 4 -62.68 -52.06 19.81
C LYS A 4 -61.71 -51.82 18.65
N LYS A 5 -60.55 -52.50 18.56
CA LYS A 5 -59.65 -52.36 17.39
C LYS A 5 -60.05 -53.24 16.19
N LEU A 6 -60.76 -54.35 16.43
CA LEU A 6 -61.28 -55.21 15.36
C LEU A 6 -62.50 -54.58 14.66
N LEU A 7 -63.28 -53.72 15.33
CA LEU A 7 -64.44 -53.06 14.71
C LEU A 7 -64.08 -51.90 13.78
N LEU A 8 -62.96 -51.21 14.00
CA LEU A 8 -62.53 -50.14 13.08
C LEU A 8 -61.84 -50.72 11.82
N PHE A 9 -61.14 -51.85 11.98
CA PHE A 9 -60.51 -52.54 10.85
C PHE A 9 -61.52 -53.28 9.97
N VAL A 10 -62.58 -53.85 10.56
CA VAL A 10 -63.65 -54.52 9.79
C VAL A 10 -64.64 -53.51 9.19
N GLY A 11 -64.77 -52.29 9.76
CA GLY A 11 -65.62 -51.23 9.22
C GLY A 11 -65.10 -50.56 7.94
N ILE A 12 -63.78 -50.48 7.76
CA ILE A 12 -63.17 -49.92 6.53
C ILE A 12 -62.95 -51.03 5.48
N PHE A 13 -62.68 -52.27 5.91
CA PHE A 13 -62.47 -53.42 5.01
C PHE A 13 -63.77 -53.94 4.38
N LEU A 14 -64.94 -53.69 4.98
CA LEU A 14 -66.25 -54.01 4.36
C LEU A 14 -66.81 -52.91 3.44
N PHE A 15 -66.27 -51.68 3.49
CA PHE A 15 -66.64 -50.62 2.55
C PHE A 15 -65.82 -50.68 1.25
N LEU A 16 -64.64 -51.33 1.26
CA LEU A 16 -63.79 -51.51 0.08
C LEU A 16 -64.04 -52.82 -0.69
N ILE A 17 -64.74 -53.81 -0.10
CA ILE A 17 -64.94 -55.14 -0.73
C ILE A 17 -66.37 -55.36 -1.25
N LEU A 18 -67.34 -54.49 -0.95
CA LEU A 18 -68.73 -54.60 -1.47
C LEU A 18 -69.21 -53.37 -2.26
N GLY A 19 -68.28 -52.52 -2.70
CA GLY A 19 -68.48 -51.57 -3.80
C GLY A 19 -68.12 -52.15 -5.17
N LEU A 20 -68.12 -53.48 -5.33
CA LEU A 20 -68.12 -54.16 -6.62
C LEU A 20 -69.58 -54.47 -6.97
N SER A 21 -70.25 -53.52 -7.59
CA SER A 21 -71.35 -53.85 -8.47
C SER A 21 -71.53 -52.77 -9.53
N VAL A 22 -71.49 -53.24 -10.77
CA VAL A 22 -72.03 -52.60 -11.96
C VAL A 22 -71.16 -51.50 -12.54
N LEU A 23 -70.33 -51.89 -13.49
CA LEU A 23 -70.50 -51.54 -14.90
C LEU A 23 -69.69 -52.61 -15.67
N SER A 24 -70.26 -53.79 -15.89
CA SER A 24 -70.85 -54.11 -17.20
C SER A 24 -70.17 -53.35 -18.33
N THR A 25 -69.26 -54.05 -18.99
CA THR A 25 -69.20 -54.11 -20.45
C THR A 25 -70.54 -53.76 -21.09
N GLU A 26 -70.48 -52.90 -22.11
CA GLU A 26 -71.58 -52.41 -22.95
C GLU A 26 -72.32 -51.15 -22.44
N GLU A 27 -71.69 -49.99 -22.66
CA GLU A 27 -72.37 -48.97 -23.47
C GLU A 27 -71.41 -48.36 -24.49
N VAL A 28 -71.30 -49.12 -25.58
CA VAL A 28 -70.85 -48.69 -26.89
C VAL A 28 -71.91 -47.74 -27.47
N ASN A 29 -71.57 -46.47 -27.71
CA ASN A 29 -71.62 -45.81 -29.02
C ASN A 29 -71.71 -44.27 -28.93
N LYS A 30 -70.65 -43.58 -29.37
CA LYS A 30 -70.58 -43.06 -30.74
C LYS A 30 -69.17 -42.53 -31.05
N ASN A 31 -68.53 -43.22 -31.99
CA ASN A 31 -67.29 -42.94 -32.71
C ASN A 31 -66.00 -43.58 -32.14
N GLY A 32 -65.71 -44.82 -32.58
CA GLY A 32 -64.39 -45.47 -32.58
C GLY A 32 -64.06 -46.37 -31.37
N ILE A 33 -64.17 -47.69 -31.49
CA ILE A 33 -63.83 -48.66 -30.42
C ILE A 33 -62.48 -49.31 -30.76
N ASN A 34 -61.47 -49.13 -29.91
CA ASN A 34 -60.30 -49.99 -29.85
C ASN A 34 -60.59 -51.19 -28.93
N ILE A 35 -60.53 -52.43 -29.44
CA ILE A 35 -60.56 -53.62 -28.58
C ILE A 35 -59.26 -53.63 -27.75
N ILE A 36 -59.32 -54.00 -26.47
CA ILE A 36 -58.19 -53.95 -25.55
C ILE A 36 -57.76 -55.38 -25.18
N LYS A 37 -56.45 -55.67 -25.21
CA LYS A 37 -55.86 -56.99 -24.95
C LYS A 37 -54.85 -56.94 -23.80
N ASP A 38 -54.93 -57.90 -22.87
CA ASP A 38 -53.93 -58.10 -21.82
C ASP A 38 -52.77 -58.96 -22.35
N PHE A 39 -51.67 -58.31 -22.72
CA PHE A 39 -50.46 -58.97 -23.21
C PHE A 39 -49.61 -59.55 -22.07
N GLY A 40 -49.67 -58.96 -20.87
CA GLY A 40 -48.87 -59.35 -19.72
C GLY A 40 -49.23 -60.74 -19.22
N ASN A 41 -50.53 -61.00 -19.04
CA ASN A 41 -51.03 -62.31 -18.66
C ASN A 41 -50.84 -63.33 -19.80
N LEU A 42 -51.23 -62.95 -21.03
CA LEU A 42 -51.30 -63.87 -22.17
C LEU A 42 -49.92 -64.37 -22.66
N PHE A 43 -48.87 -63.54 -22.56
CA PHE A 43 -47.55 -63.85 -23.14
C PHE A 43 -46.41 -63.90 -22.12
N MET A 44 -46.58 -63.35 -20.92
CA MET A 44 -45.50 -63.16 -19.94
C MET A 44 -45.83 -63.64 -18.51
N ASN A 45 -47.01 -64.23 -18.27
CA ASN A 45 -47.47 -64.68 -16.94
C ASN A 45 -47.43 -63.57 -15.85
N LEU A 46 -47.63 -62.32 -16.25
CA LEU A 46 -47.74 -61.19 -15.31
C LEU A 46 -49.17 -61.12 -14.74
N PRO A 47 -49.36 -60.46 -13.57
CA PRO A 47 -50.70 -60.21 -13.03
C PRO A 47 -51.64 -59.58 -14.07
N GLU A 48 -52.92 -59.94 -14.01
CA GLU A 48 -53.92 -59.38 -14.93
C GLU A 48 -53.92 -57.85 -14.89
N GLY A 49 -53.93 -57.25 -16.08
CA GLY A 49 -53.85 -55.81 -16.26
C GLY A 49 -52.44 -55.21 -16.18
N SER A 50 -51.39 -56.02 -16.04
CA SER A 50 -50.01 -55.51 -15.96
C SER A 50 -49.51 -54.91 -17.28
N ILE A 51 -49.90 -55.48 -18.42
CA ILE A 51 -49.60 -54.88 -19.73
C ILE A 51 -50.83 -55.01 -20.62
N ILE A 52 -51.47 -53.88 -20.90
CA ILE A 52 -52.74 -53.80 -21.62
C ILE A 52 -52.56 -52.91 -22.85
N GLY A 53 -52.98 -53.33 -24.04
CA GLY A 53 -52.90 -52.46 -25.22
C GLY A 53 -54.04 -52.66 -26.21
N SER A 54 -54.22 -51.70 -27.12
CA SER A 54 -55.19 -51.78 -28.21
C SER A 54 -54.84 -52.94 -29.15
N GLU A 55 -55.77 -53.86 -29.37
CA GLU A 55 -55.59 -55.12 -30.10
C GLU A 55 -55.12 -54.91 -31.55
N ASP A 56 -55.69 -53.92 -32.27
CA ASP A 56 -55.33 -53.60 -33.65
C ASP A 56 -54.28 -52.46 -33.76
N GLY A 57 -53.95 -51.82 -32.64
CA GLY A 57 -53.03 -50.68 -32.59
C GLY A 57 -51.63 -51.00 -32.06
N VAL A 58 -51.42 -52.17 -31.44
CA VAL A 58 -50.14 -52.60 -30.86
C VAL A 58 -49.81 -54.04 -31.24
N LYS A 59 -48.64 -54.24 -31.85
CA LYS A 59 -48.09 -55.57 -32.20
C LYS A 59 -47.08 -56.03 -31.15
N TYR A 60 -47.21 -57.28 -30.70
CA TYR A 60 -46.25 -57.93 -29.79
C TYR A 60 -45.30 -58.87 -30.54
N ASP A 61 -43.99 -58.71 -30.31
CA ASP A 61 -42.93 -59.60 -30.77
C ASP A 61 -42.13 -60.14 -29.57
N ARG A 62 -42.00 -61.46 -29.46
CA ARG A 62 -41.24 -62.08 -28.36
C ARG A 62 -39.74 -61.90 -28.54
N LEU A 63 -39.06 -61.42 -27.50
CA LEU A 63 -37.59 -61.32 -27.44
C LEU A 63 -37.01 -62.40 -26.53
N LYS A 64 -35.68 -62.56 -26.57
CA LYS A 64 -34.98 -63.56 -25.75
C LYS A 64 -35.13 -63.30 -24.25
N GLU A 65 -35.16 -62.04 -23.85
CA GLU A 65 -35.14 -61.60 -22.45
C GLU A 65 -36.42 -60.83 -22.05
N GLY A 66 -37.47 -60.95 -22.85
CA GLY A 66 -38.75 -60.27 -22.64
C GLY A 66 -39.56 -60.13 -23.93
N GLY A 67 -40.05 -58.93 -24.22
CA GLY A 67 -40.86 -58.69 -25.42
C GLY A 67 -40.87 -57.24 -25.89
N ARG A 68 -41.17 -57.05 -27.18
CA ARG A 68 -41.28 -55.76 -27.85
C ARG A 68 -42.74 -55.50 -28.23
N PHE A 69 -43.23 -54.32 -27.88
CA PHE A 69 -44.52 -53.78 -28.28
C PHE A 69 -44.29 -52.69 -29.32
N THR A 70 -44.74 -52.91 -30.56
CA THR A 70 -44.60 -51.95 -31.67
C THR A 70 -45.95 -51.30 -31.93
N PHE A 71 -46.01 -49.98 -31.99
CA PHE A 71 -47.23 -49.24 -32.29
C PHE A 71 -47.51 -49.32 -33.80
N THR A 72 -48.73 -49.68 -34.19
CA THR A 72 -49.13 -49.90 -35.59
C THR A 72 -50.30 -49.04 -36.06
N GLY A 73 -51.05 -48.40 -35.14
CA GLY A 73 -52.17 -47.51 -35.46
C GLY A 73 -52.07 -46.13 -34.77
N GLU A 74 -52.68 -45.11 -35.39
CA GLU A 74 -52.61 -43.70 -34.92
C GLU A 74 -53.36 -43.44 -33.60
N GLU A 75 -54.38 -44.25 -33.27
CA GLU A 75 -55.12 -44.17 -32.00
C GLU A 75 -54.70 -45.31 -31.03
N SER A 76 -53.46 -45.76 -31.10
CA SER A 76 -52.98 -46.85 -30.25
C SER A 76 -52.77 -46.41 -28.79
N SER A 77 -53.14 -47.28 -27.84
CA SER A 77 -52.92 -47.08 -26.40
C SER A 77 -52.25 -48.33 -25.84
N LEU A 78 -51.25 -48.12 -24.98
CA LEU A 78 -50.52 -49.17 -24.27
C LEU A 78 -50.29 -48.74 -22.82
N ILE A 79 -50.68 -49.57 -21.87
CA ILE A 79 -50.41 -49.39 -20.44
C ILE A 79 -49.45 -50.48 -20.00
N ILE A 80 -48.32 -50.11 -19.40
CA ILE A 80 -47.33 -51.03 -18.84
C ILE A 80 -47.14 -50.68 -17.37
N GLN A 81 -47.50 -51.59 -16.47
CA GLN A 81 -47.35 -51.45 -15.01
C GLN A 81 -47.90 -50.12 -14.46
N GLY A 82 -49.00 -49.62 -15.03
CA GLY A 82 -49.62 -48.35 -14.64
C GLY A 82 -49.09 -47.11 -15.39
N SER A 83 -47.99 -47.22 -16.15
CA SER A 83 -47.55 -46.17 -17.08
C SER A 83 -48.37 -46.23 -18.37
N SER A 84 -49.07 -45.14 -18.69
CA SER A 84 -49.85 -45.03 -19.93
C SER A 84 -49.01 -44.46 -21.08
N PHE A 85 -49.16 -45.04 -22.26
CA PHE A 85 -48.55 -44.62 -23.52
C PHE A 85 -49.65 -44.41 -24.56
N GLU A 86 -50.23 -43.21 -24.53
CA GLU A 86 -51.24 -42.74 -25.47
C GLU A 86 -50.66 -41.64 -26.37
N GLY A 87 -51.26 -41.43 -27.56
CA GLY A 87 -50.80 -40.41 -28.51
C GLY A 87 -49.46 -40.72 -29.21
N VAL A 88 -49.00 -41.98 -29.13
CA VAL A 88 -47.77 -42.45 -29.77
C VAL A 88 -48.04 -42.77 -31.24
N LEU A 89 -47.25 -42.19 -32.14
CA LEU A 89 -47.33 -42.44 -33.57
C LEU A 89 -46.71 -43.80 -33.92
N PRO A 90 -47.25 -44.56 -34.89
CA PRO A 90 -46.63 -45.81 -35.34
C PRO A 90 -45.20 -45.63 -35.86
N LYS A 91 -44.94 -44.48 -36.49
CA LYS A 91 -43.65 -44.11 -37.06
C LYS A 91 -43.39 -42.61 -36.92
N ASP A 92 -42.12 -42.22 -36.88
CA ASP A 92 -41.72 -40.82 -37.00
C ASP A 92 -41.76 -40.33 -38.48
N SER A 93 -41.45 -39.04 -38.67
CA SER A 93 -41.40 -38.41 -40.01
C SER A 93 -40.37 -39.03 -40.95
N ASP A 94 -39.33 -39.68 -40.40
CA ASP A 94 -38.27 -40.35 -41.14
C ASP A 94 -38.58 -41.84 -41.41
N GLY A 95 -39.75 -42.32 -40.95
CA GLY A 95 -40.25 -43.67 -41.20
C GLY A 95 -39.77 -44.74 -40.21
N HIS A 96 -39.11 -44.36 -39.12
CA HIS A 96 -38.70 -45.26 -38.05
C HIS A 96 -39.88 -45.66 -37.16
N SER A 97 -40.01 -46.94 -36.84
CA SER A 97 -41.12 -47.45 -36.03
C SER A 97 -40.98 -47.16 -34.54
N SER A 98 -42.10 -46.79 -33.90
CA SER A 98 -42.21 -46.62 -32.45
C SER A 98 -42.40 -47.96 -31.75
N PHE A 99 -41.63 -48.21 -30.68
CA PHE A 99 -41.75 -49.42 -29.87
C PHE A 99 -41.32 -49.23 -28.41
N ILE A 100 -41.76 -50.16 -27.55
CA ILE A 100 -41.32 -50.31 -26.16
C ILE A 100 -40.94 -51.77 -25.92
N GLU A 101 -39.78 -52.01 -25.33
CA GLU A 101 -39.32 -53.33 -24.89
C GLU A 101 -39.36 -53.43 -23.36
N VAL A 102 -39.81 -54.59 -22.90
CA VAL A 102 -39.85 -54.93 -21.47
C VAL A 102 -39.07 -56.21 -21.22
N ASN A 103 -38.57 -56.38 -20.00
CA ASN A 103 -38.02 -57.66 -19.55
C ASN A 103 -39.13 -58.64 -19.10
N LEU A 104 -38.75 -59.85 -18.68
CA LEU A 104 -39.68 -60.87 -18.17
C LEU A 104 -40.49 -60.46 -16.93
N LEU A 105 -40.11 -59.39 -16.22
CA LEU A 105 -40.85 -58.85 -15.08
C LEU A 105 -41.83 -57.74 -15.49
N GLY A 106 -41.85 -57.35 -16.78
CA GLY A 106 -42.66 -56.26 -17.29
C GLY A 106 -42.03 -54.88 -17.12
N ASN A 107 -40.77 -54.79 -16.67
CA ASN A 107 -40.07 -53.51 -16.54
C ASN A 107 -39.56 -53.08 -17.92
N ILE A 108 -39.75 -51.80 -18.26
CA ILE A 108 -39.26 -51.23 -19.51
C ILE A 108 -37.72 -51.25 -19.51
N THR A 109 -37.13 -51.90 -20.52
CA THR A 109 -35.67 -51.96 -20.72
C THR A 109 -35.20 -51.06 -21.84
N LYS A 110 -36.08 -50.80 -22.82
CA LYS A 110 -35.81 -49.93 -23.96
C LYS A 110 -37.10 -49.30 -24.45
N ALA A 111 -37.07 -48.04 -24.84
CA ALA A 111 -38.21 -47.39 -25.49
C ALA A 111 -37.68 -46.48 -26.59
N ASP A 112 -38.35 -46.47 -27.73
CA ASP A 112 -38.02 -45.62 -28.85
C ASP A 112 -39.31 -45.29 -29.58
N PHE A 113 -39.87 -44.10 -29.33
CA PHE A 113 -41.19 -43.76 -29.83
C PHE A 113 -41.37 -42.27 -30.12
N ALA A 114 -42.20 -41.98 -31.12
CA ALA A 114 -42.58 -40.64 -31.54
C ALA A 114 -44.01 -40.30 -31.09
N VAL A 115 -44.27 -39.01 -30.83
CA VAL A 115 -45.58 -38.51 -30.38
C VAL A 115 -46.17 -37.53 -31.39
N GLY A 116 -47.49 -37.45 -31.44
CA GLY A 116 -48.22 -36.60 -32.39
C GLY A 116 -48.23 -35.10 -32.02
N GLU A 117 -49.13 -34.35 -32.67
CA GLU A 117 -49.25 -32.88 -32.55
C GLU A 117 -49.57 -32.37 -31.13
N ASN A 118 -50.01 -33.25 -30.22
CA ASN A 118 -50.36 -32.89 -28.85
C ASN A 118 -49.23 -33.17 -27.83
N GLY A 119 -48.14 -33.82 -28.24
CA GLY A 119 -47.12 -34.30 -27.31
C GLY A 119 -47.68 -35.38 -26.36
N GLY A 120 -47.14 -35.47 -25.15
CA GLY A 120 -47.70 -36.34 -24.10
C GLY A 120 -46.85 -36.42 -22.84
N GLU A 121 -47.45 -36.85 -21.73
CA GLU A 121 -46.78 -37.13 -20.46
C GLU A 121 -46.54 -38.64 -20.31
N TYR A 122 -45.33 -39.04 -19.97
CA TYR A 122 -44.92 -40.45 -19.88
C TYR A 122 -44.11 -40.73 -18.61
N LEU A 123 -44.12 -42.00 -18.18
CA LEU A 123 -43.37 -42.49 -17.02
C LEU A 123 -42.57 -43.73 -17.41
N ILE A 124 -41.24 -43.62 -17.36
CA ILE A 124 -40.32 -44.74 -17.64
C ILE A 124 -39.28 -44.80 -16.51
N GLY A 125 -39.12 -45.97 -15.88
CA GLY A 125 -38.06 -46.19 -14.90
C GLY A 125 -38.06 -45.23 -13.71
N GLY A 126 -39.24 -44.76 -13.29
CA GLY A 126 -39.38 -43.78 -12.19
C GLY A 126 -39.12 -42.33 -12.59
N VAL A 127 -38.84 -42.05 -13.86
CA VAL A 127 -38.70 -40.70 -14.44
C VAL A 127 -40.00 -40.33 -15.14
N LYS A 128 -40.68 -39.30 -14.63
CA LYS A 128 -41.89 -38.74 -15.25
C LYS A 128 -41.49 -37.54 -16.13
N PHE A 129 -41.95 -37.49 -17.37
CA PHE A 129 -41.57 -36.44 -18.31
C PHE A 129 -42.66 -36.10 -19.32
N ASP A 130 -42.68 -34.84 -19.75
CA ASP A 130 -43.56 -34.30 -20.79
C ASP A 130 -42.77 -34.12 -22.09
N LEU A 131 -43.21 -34.81 -23.15
CA LEU A 131 -42.66 -34.68 -24.49
C LEU A 131 -43.36 -33.57 -25.29
N PRO A 132 -42.60 -32.73 -26.01
CA PRO A 132 -43.15 -31.76 -26.94
C PRO A 132 -43.93 -32.41 -28.10
N PRO A 133 -44.85 -31.67 -28.75
CA PRO A 133 -45.45 -32.09 -30.01
C PRO A 133 -44.46 -32.55 -31.08
N ASN A 134 -44.84 -33.57 -31.85
CA ASN A 134 -44.09 -34.05 -33.02
C ASN A 134 -42.63 -34.42 -32.70
N SER A 135 -42.39 -34.96 -31.51
CA SER A 135 -41.05 -35.27 -31.02
C SER A 135 -40.86 -36.78 -30.83
N ARG A 136 -39.60 -37.19 -30.60
CA ARG A 136 -39.23 -38.60 -30.43
C ARG A 136 -38.26 -38.75 -29.27
N VAL A 137 -38.49 -39.76 -28.43
CA VAL A 137 -37.64 -40.09 -27.29
C VAL A 137 -37.01 -41.46 -27.47
N TYR A 138 -35.79 -41.61 -26.98
CA TYR A 138 -35.11 -42.88 -26.85
C TYR A 138 -34.72 -43.12 -25.39
N TYR A 139 -34.92 -44.33 -24.91
CA TYR A 139 -34.49 -44.80 -23.60
C TYR A 139 -33.87 -46.19 -23.75
N ASP A 140 -32.78 -46.42 -23.03
CA ASP A 140 -32.16 -47.71 -22.88
C ASP A 140 -31.58 -47.84 -21.47
N ASN A 141 -31.75 -49.00 -20.84
CA ASN A 141 -31.37 -49.18 -19.44
C ASN A 141 -29.84 -49.12 -19.20
N GLU A 142 -29.00 -49.31 -20.24
CA GLU A 142 -27.54 -49.17 -20.13
C GLU A 142 -27.09 -47.73 -20.37
N ASN A 143 -27.73 -47.02 -21.31
CA ASN A 143 -27.27 -45.72 -21.81
C ASN A 143 -28.13 -44.52 -21.35
N GLY A 144 -29.24 -44.77 -20.66
CA GLY A 144 -30.14 -43.74 -20.15
C GLY A 144 -31.10 -43.18 -21.20
N PHE A 145 -31.52 -41.93 -21.00
CA PHE A 145 -32.49 -41.23 -21.83
C PHE A 145 -31.80 -40.32 -22.85
N ARG A 146 -32.31 -40.33 -24.09
CA ARG A 146 -32.08 -39.30 -25.09
C ARG A 146 -33.40 -38.63 -25.41
N PHE A 147 -33.54 -37.40 -24.96
CA PHE A 147 -34.76 -36.62 -25.05
C PHE A 147 -34.72 -35.63 -26.21
N PRO A 148 -35.87 -35.37 -26.85
CA PRO A 148 -36.00 -34.28 -27.80
C PRO A 148 -35.93 -32.93 -27.09
N GLU A 149 -35.65 -31.88 -27.88
CA GLU A 149 -35.49 -30.51 -27.36
C GLU A 149 -36.74 -30.01 -26.63
N GLY A 150 -36.57 -29.47 -25.42
CA GLY A 150 -37.68 -28.86 -24.66
C GLY A 150 -38.49 -29.84 -23.81
N THR A 151 -38.01 -31.09 -23.66
CA THR A 151 -38.61 -32.06 -22.75
C THR A 151 -38.54 -31.58 -21.30
N LYS A 152 -39.65 -31.74 -20.55
CA LYS A 152 -39.71 -31.41 -19.11
C LYS A 152 -39.75 -32.68 -18.28
N ILE A 153 -38.85 -32.84 -17.33
CA ILE A 153 -38.84 -33.92 -16.35
C ILE A 153 -39.56 -33.41 -15.10
N THR A 154 -40.76 -33.93 -14.85
CA THR A 154 -41.67 -33.43 -13.81
C THR A 154 -41.55 -34.17 -12.48
N SER A 155 -40.96 -35.37 -12.46
CA SER A 155 -40.71 -36.13 -11.23
C SER A 155 -39.56 -37.13 -11.37
N LEU A 156 -38.80 -37.27 -10.29
CA LEU A 156 -37.74 -38.27 -10.08
C LEU A 156 -38.06 -39.19 -8.88
N SER A 157 -39.35 -39.34 -8.52
CA SER A 157 -39.86 -39.80 -7.22
C SER A 157 -39.35 -41.14 -6.68
N GLU A 158 -38.71 -41.98 -7.48
CA GLU A 158 -38.15 -43.27 -7.04
C GLU A 158 -36.63 -43.40 -7.20
N PHE A 159 -35.97 -42.41 -7.80
CA PHE A 159 -34.57 -42.54 -8.21
C PHE A 159 -33.56 -42.46 -7.05
N TYR A 160 -33.75 -41.52 -6.11
CA TYR A 160 -32.83 -41.32 -4.99
C TYR A 160 -32.66 -42.55 -4.07
N ASN A 161 -33.52 -43.56 -4.20
CA ASN A 161 -33.50 -44.80 -3.41
C ASN A 161 -32.78 -45.99 -4.09
N LEU A 162 -32.40 -45.88 -5.38
CA LEU A 162 -31.93 -47.03 -6.17
C LEU A 162 -30.40 -47.18 -6.29
N GLY A 163 -29.62 -46.17 -5.87
CA GLY A 163 -28.15 -46.23 -5.85
C GLY A 163 -27.48 -46.42 -7.22
N ARG A 164 -28.23 -46.19 -8.32
CA ARG A 164 -27.72 -46.24 -9.71
C ARG A 164 -27.45 -44.83 -10.21
N GLU A 165 -26.58 -44.71 -11.20
CA GLU A 165 -26.41 -43.49 -11.99
C GLU A 165 -27.36 -43.57 -13.20
N LEU A 166 -28.14 -42.51 -13.43
CA LEU A 166 -28.95 -42.38 -14.64
C LEU A 166 -28.37 -41.26 -15.48
N GLN A 167 -28.21 -41.53 -16.77
CA GLN A 167 -27.76 -40.56 -17.75
C GLN A 167 -28.93 -40.02 -18.56
N PHE A 168 -28.88 -38.72 -18.82
CA PHE A 168 -29.82 -37.99 -19.65
C PHE A 168 -29.02 -37.20 -20.68
N GLU A 169 -29.49 -37.18 -21.92
CA GLU A 169 -28.88 -36.45 -23.02
C GLU A 169 -29.97 -35.75 -23.82
N GLY A 170 -29.76 -34.48 -24.14
CA GLY A 170 -30.70 -33.69 -24.94
C GLY A 170 -30.46 -32.20 -24.79
N ASN A 171 -31.27 -31.40 -25.49
CA ASN A 171 -31.19 -29.95 -25.47
C ASN A 171 -32.41 -29.37 -24.74
N ASN A 172 -32.22 -28.27 -24.03
CA ASN A 172 -33.25 -27.56 -23.29
C ASN A 172 -34.10 -28.49 -22.39
N LEU A 173 -33.43 -29.43 -21.71
CA LEU A 173 -34.07 -30.38 -20.81
C LEU A 173 -34.33 -29.71 -19.46
N ASN A 174 -35.59 -29.55 -19.08
CA ASN A 174 -35.93 -28.93 -17.80
C ASN A 174 -36.18 -29.99 -16.73
N PHE A 175 -35.31 -30.07 -15.72
CA PHE A 175 -35.39 -30.99 -14.59
C PHE A 175 -36.07 -30.32 -13.39
N ILE A 176 -37.31 -30.74 -13.11
CA ILE A 176 -38.13 -30.36 -11.94
C ILE A 176 -38.19 -28.83 -11.74
N ASP A 177 -38.20 -28.06 -12.84
CA ASP A 177 -38.16 -26.60 -12.83
C ASP A 177 -36.98 -25.99 -12.05
N GLU A 178 -35.88 -26.75 -11.92
CA GLU A 178 -34.72 -26.40 -11.11
C GLU A 178 -33.44 -26.27 -11.94
N VAL A 179 -33.19 -27.23 -12.85
CA VAL A 179 -32.00 -27.24 -13.71
C VAL A 179 -32.41 -27.41 -15.17
N ILE A 180 -31.91 -26.55 -16.05
CA ILE A 180 -32.10 -26.70 -17.50
C ILE A 180 -30.78 -27.17 -18.12
N VAL A 181 -30.78 -28.25 -18.90
CA VAL A 181 -29.56 -28.86 -19.45
C VAL A 181 -29.55 -28.87 -20.98
N ASN A 182 -28.41 -28.51 -21.55
CA ASN A 182 -28.04 -28.71 -22.94
C ASN A 182 -26.82 -29.63 -23.01
N GLY A 183 -27.02 -30.93 -23.23
CA GLY A 183 -25.97 -31.93 -23.25
C GLY A 183 -26.23 -33.07 -22.27
N GLN A 184 -25.19 -33.50 -21.56
CA GLN A 184 -25.24 -34.69 -20.71
C GLN A 184 -25.40 -34.34 -19.23
N LEU A 185 -26.41 -34.94 -18.61
CA LEU A 185 -26.64 -34.90 -17.17
C LEU A 185 -26.61 -36.31 -16.61
N LYS A 186 -25.93 -36.49 -15.48
CA LYS A 186 -26.02 -37.68 -14.65
C LYS A 186 -26.66 -37.33 -13.32
N LEU A 187 -27.50 -38.22 -12.83
CA LEU A 187 -28.05 -38.11 -11.47
C LEU A 187 -27.42 -39.19 -10.59
N ASN A 188 -26.94 -38.79 -9.41
CA ASN A 188 -26.45 -39.73 -8.39
C ASN A 188 -26.78 -39.25 -6.96
N LYS A 189 -26.18 -39.90 -5.96
CA LYS A 189 -26.40 -39.60 -4.53
C LYS A 189 -25.99 -38.18 -4.09
N TYR A 190 -25.11 -37.50 -4.84
CA TYR A 190 -24.59 -36.16 -4.52
C TYR A 190 -25.49 -35.04 -5.07
N GLY A 191 -26.11 -35.28 -6.22
CA GLY A 191 -26.97 -34.31 -6.89
C GLY A 191 -26.92 -34.46 -8.41
N TYR A 192 -26.84 -33.32 -9.09
CA TYR A 192 -26.78 -33.22 -10.55
C TYR A 192 -25.33 -33.16 -11.02
N LEU A 193 -24.89 -34.10 -11.84
CA LEU A 193 -23.55 -34.15 -12.41
C LEU A 193 -23.62 -33.74 -13.88
N ILE A 194 -23.08 -32.56 -14.18
CA ILE A 194 -23.02 -32.03 -15.53
C ILE A 194 -21.80 -32.65 -16.21
N GLY A 195 -22.06 -33.54 -17.18
CA GLY A 195 -21.04 -34.13 -18.02
C GLY A 195 -20.67 -33.16 -19.14
N LYS A 196 -20.58 -33.66 -20.38
CA LYS A 196 -20.32 -32.80 -21.53
C LYS A 196 -21.55 -31.95 -21.87
N GLY A 197 -21.42 -30.62 -21.77
CA GLY A 197 -22.47 -29.68 -22.15
C GLY A 197 -22.59 -28.49 -21.20
N GLU A 198 -23.77 -27.90 -21.17
CA GLU A 198 -24.12 -26.69 -20.44
C GLU A 198 -25.32 -26.95 -19.53
N ALA A 199 -25.36 -26.34 -18.35
CA ALA A 199 -26.56 -26.36 -17.50
C ALA A 199 -26.85 -24.98 -16.93
N THR A 200 -28.12 -24.62 -16.79
CA THR A 200 -28.58 -23.44 -16.07
C THR A 200 -29.19 -23.86 -14.74
N TYR A 201 -28.70 -23.28 -13.65
CA TYR A 201 -29.14 -23.55 -12.28
C TYR A 201 -29.14 -22.25 -11.48
N GLU A 202 -30.29 -21.84 -10.91
CA GLU A 202 -30.39 -20.66 -10.03
C GLU A 202 -29.81 -19.38 -10.65
N GLY A 203 -30.07 -19.16 -11.95
CA GLY A 203 -29.55 -18.03 -12.71
C GLY A 203 -28.04 -18.08 -12.96
N MET A 204 -27.40 -19.24 -12.82
CA MET A 204 -26.01 -19.50 -13.21
C MET A 204 -25.99 -20.45 -14.39
N LYS A 205 -25.25 -20.11 -15.45
CA LYS A 205 -24.91 -20.99 -16.56
C LYS A 205 -23.56 -21.64 -16.26
N ILE A 206 -23.55 -22.95 -16.18
CA ILE A 206 -22.38 -23.78 -15.89
C ILE A 206 -21.97 -24.45 -17.20
N ASP A 207 -20.73 -24.22 -17.64
CA ASP A 207 -20.21 -24.76 -18.89
C ASP A 207 -19.15 -25.84 -18.61
N ASN A 208 -19.34 -27.01 -19.22
CA ASN A 208 -18.38 -28.12 -19.23
C ASN A 208 -18.16 -28.63 -20.66
N PHE A 209 -17.91 -27.71 -21.60
CA PHE A 209 -17.76 -28.00 -23.03
C PHE A 209 -16.73 -29.09 -23.35
N PHE A 210 -15.61 -29.10 -22.63
CA PHE A 210 -14.51 -30.04 -22.86
C PHE A 210 -14.69 -31.39 -22.15
N GLY A 211 -15.54 -31.47 -21.11
CA GLY A 211 -15.90 -32.72 -20.44
C GLY A 211 -14.72 -33.46 -19.80
N HIS A 212 -13.68 -32.75 -19.35
CA HIS A 212 -12.50 -33.36 -18.72
C HIS A 212 -12.80 -33.97 -17.34
N SER A 213 -13.76 -33.38 -16.61
CA SER A 213 -14.31 -33.90 -15.37
C SER A 213 -15.77 -33.48 -15.24
N ASP A 214 -16.63 -34.31 -14.65
CA ASP A 214 -18.02 -33.93 -14.36
C ASP A 214 -18.06 -32.79 -13.31
N VAL A 215 -18.98 -31.82 -13.47
CA VAL A 215 -19.21 -30.74 -12.49
C VAL A 215 -20.48 -31.04 -11.70
N ALA A 216 -20.36 -31.20 -10.38
CA ALA A 216 -21.49 -31.58 -9.52
C ALA A 216 -22.17 -30.36 -8.88
N ILE A 217 -23.48 -30.21 -9.09
CA ILE A 217 -24.35 -29.35 -8.28
C ILE A 217 -24.87 -30.18 -7.11
N LEU A 218 -24.42 -29.84 -5.90
CA LEU A 218 -24.70 -30.63 -4.70
C LEU A 218 -26.07 -30.26 -4.09
N LYS A 219 -26.93 -31.26 -3.80
CA LYS A 219 -28.36 -31.04 -3.47
C LYS A 219 -28.82 -31.46 -2.07
N ASN A 220 -28.17 -32.40 -1.37
CA ASN A 220 -28.72 -32.99 -0.14
C ASN A 220 -27.67 -33.24 0.97
N ASN A 221 -27.97 -32.85 2.22
CA ASN A 221 -27.31 -33.22 3.49
C ASN A 221 -25.77 -33.35 3.43
N LEU A 222 -25.12 -32.28 2.97
CA LEU A 222 -23.67 -32.23 2.74
C LEU A 222 -22.83 -32.27 4.01
N ASP A 223 -23.43 -32.02 5.17
CA ASP A 223 -22.76 -32.02 6.48
C ASP A 223 -22.20 -33.42 6.88
N LYS A 224 -22.47 -34.46 6.08
CA LYS A 224 -22.03 -35.84 6.29
C LYS A 224 -21.07 -36.37 5.22
N LEU A 225 -20.82 -35.64 4.13
CA LEU A 225 -19.81 -36.04 3.15
C LEU A 225 -18.43 -35.69 3.68
N LYS A 226 -17.52 -36.65 3.70
CA LYS A 226 -16.12 -36.34 3.95
C LYS A 226 -15.57 -35.66 2.71
N GLU A 227 -14.65 -34.71 2.89
CA GLU A 227 -13.99 -34.03 1.78
C GLU A 227 -13.30 -35.04 0.83
N GLU A 228 -12.83 -36.17 1.38
CA GLU A 228 -12.32 -37.33 0.66
C GLU A 228 -13.31 -37.98 -0.33
N ASP A 229 -14.63 -37.89 -0.08
CA ASP A 229 -15.66 -38.52 -0.91
C ASP A 229 -15.97 -37.73 -2.20
N ILE A 230 -15.51 -36.48 -2.25
CA ILE A 230 -15.76 -35.52 -3.34
C ILE A 230 -14.50 -34.79 -3.82
N SER A 231 -13.31 -35.13 -3.31
CA SER A 231 -12.04 -34.48 -3.64
C SER A 231 -11.63 -34.62 -5.10
N GLU A 232 -12.12 -35.67 -5.76
CA GLU A 232 -11.88 -35.94 -7.19
C GLU A 232 -12.88 -35.21 -8.11
N LEU A 233 -13.93 -34.62 -7.54
CA LEU A 233 -14.98 -33.94 -8.29
C LEU A 233 -14.81 -32.43 -8.22
N SER A 234 -15.08 -31.77 -9.35
CA SER A 234 -15.34 -30.33 -9.34
C SER A 234 -16.80 -30.11 -8.91
N TRP A 235 -17.05 -29.23 -7.94
CA TRP A 235 -18.39 -29.08 -7.38
C TRP A 235 -18.79 -27.64 -7.05
N ILE A 236 -20.10 -27.43 -7.06
CA ILE A 236 -20.80 -26.19 -6.70
C ILE A 236 -21.77 -26.52 -5.57
N LYS A 237 -21.67 -25.76 -4.47
CA LYS A 237 -22.52 -25.90 -3.28
C LYS A 237 -23.18 -24.57 -2.95
N LYS A 238 -24.47 -24.62 -2.64
CA LYS A 238 -25.24 -23.50 -2.09
C LYS A 238 -25.71 -23.87 -0.69
N ASP A 239 -25.45 -23.01 0.29
CA ASP A 239 -25.96 -23.15 1.65
C ASP A 239 -26.48 -21.81 2.20
N SER A 240 -26.82 -21.76 3.49
CA SER A 240 -27.32 -20.53 4.12
C SER A 240 -26.28 -19.41 4.23
N ASN A 241 -24.99 -19.72 4.07
CA ASN A 241 -23.86 -18.81 4.21
C ASN A 241 -23.37 -18.26 2.86
N GLY A 242 -23.76 -18.89 1.74
CA GLY A 242 -23.42 -18.40 0.40
C GLY A 242 -23.29 -19.49 -0.66
N LEU A 243 -22.46 -19.20 -1.66
CA LEU A 243 -22.05 -20.12 -2.72
C LEU A 243 -20.59 -20.54 -2.51
N GLU A 244 -20.30 -21.82 -2.68
CA GLU A 244 -18.95 -22.37 -2.60
C GLU A 244 -18.65 -23.16 -3.88
N PHE A 245 -17.45 -22.95 -4.41
CA PHE A 245 -16.93 -23.60 -5.60
C PHE A 245 -15.61 -24.27 -5.24
N SER A 246 -15.39 -25.49 -5.73
CA SER A 246 -14.13 -26.19 -5.59
C SER A 246 -13.85 -26.97 -6.86
N SER A 247 -12.77 -26.63 -7.56
CA SER A 247 -12.27 -27.46 -8.64
C SER A 247 -11.51 -28.67 -8.08
N SER A 248 -11.45 -29.77 -8.83
CA SER A 248 -10.50 -30.86 -8.53
C SER A 248 -9.11 -30.52 -9.08
N SER A 249 -8.09 -31.26 -8.65
CA SER A 249 -6.68 -31.02 -9.05
C SER A 249 -6.43 -31.05 -10.56
N THR A 250 -7.32 -31.68 -11.33
CA THR A 250 -7.25 -31.81 -12.80
C THR A 250 -8.47 -31.24 -13.51
N GLY A 251 -9.44 -30.73 -12.75
CA GLY A 251 -10.72 -30.24 -13.24
C GLY A 251 -10.79 -28.72 -13.27
N SER A 252 -11.88 -28.24 -13.88
CA SER A 252 -12.19 -26.83 -14.04
C SER A 252 -13.67 -26.59 -13.83
N ILE A 253 -14.02 -25.43 -13.28
CA ILE A 253 -15.39 -24.93 -13.17
C ILE A 253 -15.49 -23.63 -13.93
N PHE A 254 -16.41 -23.57 -14.90
CA PHE A 254 -16.77 -22.35 -15.62
C PHE A 254 -18.21 -21.99 -15.33
N VAL A 255 -18.43 -20.79 -14.80
CA VAL A 255 -19.75 -20.31 -14.38
C VAL A 255 -19.96 -18.89 -14.87
N GLU A 256 -21.03 -18.66 -15.62
CA GLU A 256 -21.53 -17.33 -15.98
C GLU A 256 -22.80 -17.05 -15.17
N PHE A 257 -22.86 -15.92 -14.46
CA PHE A 257 -24.08 -15.48 -13.79
C PHE A 257 -24.95 -14.72 -14.77
N LEU A 258 -26.17 -15.21 -14.97
CA LEU A 258 -27.11 -14.67 -15.92
C LEU A 258 -27.75 -13.36 -15.45
N GLU A 259 -28.25 -12.59 -16.42
CA GLU A 259 -29.02 -11.37 -16.17
C GLU A 259 -30.16 -11.63 -15.16
N GLY A 260 -30.27 -10.77 -14.14
CA GLY A 260 -31.32 -10.88 -13.11
C GLY A 260 -31.06 -11.95 -12.05
N ASN A 261 -29.83 -12.47 -11.93
CA ASN A 261 -29.48 -13.42 -10.88
C ASN A 261 -29.71 -12.82 -9.48
N ASP A 262 -30.65 -13.38 -8.71
CA ASP A 262 -31.03 -12.89 -7.38
C ASP A 262 -29.94 -13.09 -6.30
N ILE A 263 -29.02 -14.03 -6.52
CA ILE A 263 -27.94 -14.33 -5.57
C ILE A 263 -26.96 -13.17 -5.54
N LEU A 264 -26.48 -12.69 -6.70
CA LEU A 264 -25.49 -11.61 -6.79
C LEU A 264 -26.05 -10.28 -7.31
N ASN A 265 -27.35 -10.21 -7.64
CA ASN A 265 -28.04 -9.05 -8.19
C ASN A 265 -27.37 -8.54 -9.49
N VAL A 266 -27.11 -9.46 -10.43
CA VAL A 266 -26.52 -9.13 -11.73
C VAL A 266 -27.53 -8.32 -12.54
N GLY A 267 -27.20 -7.06 -12.83
CA GLY A 267 -28.07 -6.14 -13.56
C GLY A 267 -28.26 -6.53 -15.03
N LYS A 268 -29.16 -5.80 -15.71
CA LYS A 268 -29.55 -5.99 -17.12
C LYS A 268 -28.38 -6.05 -18.14
N HIS A 269 -27.22 -5.56 -17.75
CA HIS A 269 -26.03 -5.46 -18.58
C HIS A 269 -24.75 -5.90 -17.86
N GLY A 270 -24.85 -6.47 -16.65
CA GLY A 270 -23.67 -6.94 -15.92
C GLY A 270 -23.26 -8.32 -16.41
N LYS A 271 -21.97 -8.50 -16.70
CA LYS A 271 -21.35 -9.79 -16.99
C LYS A 271 -20.52 -10.22 -15.78
N LEU A 272 -20.79 -11.39 -15.22
CA LEU A 272 -19.93 -11.99 -14.19
C LEU A 272 -19.65 -13.45 -14.55
N GLU A 273 -18.41 -13.76 -14.87
CA GLU A 273 -17.93 -15.12 -15.16
C GLU A 273 -16.83 -15.51 -14.17
N LEU A 274 -16.84 -16.78 -13.77
CA LEU A 274 -15.84 -17.39 -12.91
C LEU A 274 -15.24 -18.58 -13.63
N ARG A 275 -13.91 -18.67 -13.58
CA ARG A 275 -13.14 -19.84 -13.96
C ARG A 275 -12.29 -20.27 -12.77
N ILE A 276 -12.43 -21.50 -12.32
CA ILE A 276 -11.72 -22.03 -11.15
C ILE A 276 -11.10 -23.36 -11.56
N ASP A 277 -9.78 -23.45 -11.50
CA ASP A 277 -8.99 -24.56 -12.03
C ASP A 277 -8.05 -25.16 -10.98
N GLY A 278 -7.71 -26.45 -11.17
CA GLY A 278 -6.50 -27.04 -10.58
C GLY A 278 -6.51 -27.20 -9.06
N GLY A 279 -7.68 -27.32 -8.45
CA GLY A 279 -7.85 -27.53 -7.00
C GLY A 279 -8.17 -26.27 -6.20
N ASP A 280 -8.28 -25.10 -6.86
CA ASP A 280 -8.66 -23.86 -6.21
C ASP A 280 -10.10 -23.90 -5.67
N LYS A 281 -10.31 -23.14 -4.60
CA LYS A 281 -11.63 -22.93 -4.00
C LYS A 281 -11.98 -21.45 -3.95
N LEU A 282 -13.25 -21.16 -4.18
CA LEU A 282 -13.80 -19.82 -4.09
C LEU A 282 -15.11 -19.85 -3.32
N LYS A 283 -15.22 -19.02 -2.29
CA LYS A 283 -16.43 -18.88 -1.48
C LYS A 283 -17.01 -17.49 -1.63
N ILE A 284 -18.26 -17.39 -2.04
CA ILE A 284 -18.99 -16.13 -2.19
C ILE A 284 -20.03 -16.05 -1.07
N SER A 285 -19.78 -15.18 -0.08
CA SER A 285 -20.70 -14.94 1.04
C SER A 285 -21.49 -13.65 0.84
N LYS A 286 -22.80 -13.70 1.15
CA LYS A 286 -23.70 -12.54 1.07
C LYS A 286 -24.21 -12.20 2.48
N PHE A 287 -23.73 -11.09 3.02
CA PHE A 287 -24.45 -10.34 4.05
C PHE A 287 -25.17 -9.18 3.35
N SER A 288 -26.33 -8.74 3.84
CA SER A 288 -27.13 -7.64 3.28
C SER A 288 -26.25 -6.45 2.82
N GLY A 289 -25.86 -6.41 1.54
CA GLY A 289 -24.77 -5.58 1.05
C GLY A 289 -23.97 -6.20 -0.12
N VAL A 290 -22.71 -5.78 -0.26
CA VAL A 290 -21.77 -6.13 -1.33
C VAL A 290 -21.25 -7.58 -1.16
N PRO A 291 -21.35 -8.45 -2.17
CA PRO A 291 -20.78 -9.81 -2.16
C PRO A 291 -19.30 -9.86 -1.78
N ARG A 292 -18.91 -10.82 -0.91
CA ARG A 292 -17.51 -11.09 -0.57
C ARG A 292 -17.03 -12.41 -1.15
N PHE A 293 -15.99 -12.36 -1.96
CA PHE A 293 -15.31 -13.47 -2.61
C PHE A 293 -14.07 -13.82 -1.80
N ASN A 294 -14.06 -14.97 -1.14
CA ASN A 294 -12.92 -15.48 -0.42
C ASN A 294 -12.24 -16.58 -1.25
N TYR A 295 -11.04 -16.29 -1.71
CA TYR A 295 -10.22 -17.16 -2.54
C TYR A 295 -9.24 -17.97 -1.69
N ILE A 296 -9.22 -19.30 -1.90
CA ILE A 296 -8.31 -20.23 -1.22
C ILE A 296 -7.49 -20.96 -2.29
N PRO A 297 -6.18 -20.65 -2.42
CA PRO A 297 -5.33 -21.19 -3.48
C PRO A 297 -4.91 -22.64 -3.23
N SER A 298 -4.68 -23.36 -4.33
CA SER A 298 -4.04 -24.67 -4.41
C SER A 298 -2.60 -24.56 -4.94
N GLU A 299 -1.78 -25.62 -4.85
CA GLU A 299 -0.39 -25.60 -5.37
C GLU A 299 -0.28 -25.33 -6.86
N ASN A 300 -1.23 -25.82 -7.66
CA ASN A 300 -1.25 -25.67 -9.13
C ASN A 300 -2.56 -25.03 -9.61
N GLY A 301 -3.33 -24.45 -8.69
CA GLY A 301 -4.63 -23.89 -8.98
C GLY A 301 -4.57 -22.48 -9.54
N PHE A 302 -5.62 -22.11 -10.24
CA PHE A 302 -5.79 -20.81 -10.86
C PHE A 302 -7.27 -20.40 -10.84
N THR A 303 -7.55 -19.16 -10.48
CA THR A 303 -8.92 -18.62 -10.50
C THR A 303 -8.95 -17.32 -11.31
N ASN A 304 -9.85 -17.22 -12.29
CA ASN A 304 -10.12 -15.98 -13.02
C ASN A 304 -11.55 -15.50 -12.77
N ILE A 305 -11.70 -14.25 -12.37
CA ILE A 305 -12.97 -13.57 -12.13
C ILE A 305 -13.12 -12.47 -13.18
N ILE A 306 -14.04 -12.67 -14.12
CA ILE A 306 -14.37 -11.68 -15.15
C ILE A 306 -15.64 -10.96 -14.72
N ASN A 307 -15.56 -9.67 -14.47
CA ASN A 307 -16.68 -8.83 -14.07
C ASN A 307 -16.77 -7.64 -15.04
N ASP A 308 -17.53 -7.82 -16.11
CA ASP A 308 -17.62 -6.89 -17.23
C ASP A 308 -16.28 -6.66 -17.94
N GLY A 309 -15.82 -5.41 -18.01
CA GLY A 309 -14.56 -5.04 -18.64
C GLY A 309 -13.32 -5.38 -17.81
N LEU A 310 -13.49 -6.03 -16.65
CA LEU A 310 -12.44 -6.37 -15.71
C LEU A 310 -12.21 -7.89 -15.70
N SER A 311 -10.97 -8.34 -15.92
CA SER A 311 -10.54 -9.72 -15.64
C SER A 311 -9.53 -9.72 -14.50
N LEU A 312 -9.77 -10.51 -13.46
CA LEU A 312 -8.87 -10.68 -12.31
C LEU A 312 -8.40 -12.12 -12.22
N GLU A 313 -7.12 -12.34 -12.48
CA GLU A 313 -6.47 -13.64 -12.33
C GLU A 313 -5.83 -13.78 -10.94
N LEU A 314 -6.01 -14.92 -10.27
CA LEU A 314 -5.52 -15.21 -8.92
C LEU A 314 -4.82 -16.58 -8.90
N ASP A 315 -3.65 -16.63 -8.24
CA ASP A 315 -2.85 -17.83 -8.01
C ASP A 315 -2.20 -17.83 -6.61
N LYS A 316 -1.54 -18.93 -6.24
CA LYS A 316 -0.82 -19.08 -4.95
C LYS A 316 0.32 -18.07 -4.74
N GLY A 317 0.85 -17.48 -5.81
CA GLY A 317 1.93 -16.50 -5.75
C GLY A 317 1.47 -15.08 -5.43
N GLY A 318 0.16 -14.87 -5.22
CA GLY A 318 -0.43 -13.54 -4.99
C GLY A 318 -0.38 -12.64 -6.24
N LYS A 319 0.01 -13.17 -7.40
CA LYS A 319 0.06 -12.40 -8.64
C LYS A 319 -1.36 -12.18 -9.14
N HIS A 320 -1.72 -10.90 -9.28
CA HIS A 320 -2.97 -10.49 -9.92
C HIS A 320 -2.67 -9.75 -11.21
N TYR A 321 -3.18 -10.26 -12.34
CA TYR A 321 -3.24 -9.52 -13.59
C TYR A 321 -4.64 -8.95 -13.74
N VAL A 322 -4.71 -7.63 -13.89
CA VAL A 322 -5.94 -6.90 -14.21
C VAL A 322 -5.88 -6.54 -15.69
N ASP A 323 -6.53 -7.35 -16.54
CA ASP A 323 -6.76 -6.96 -17.93
C ASP A 323 -8.07 -6.17 -18.02
N ILE A 324 -7.96 -4.92 -18.45
CA ILE A 324 -9.12 -4.03 -18.64
C ILE A 324 -9.35 -3.91 -20.13
N SER A 325 -10.41 -4.56 -20.61
CA SER A 325 -10.85 -4.34 -21.98
C SER A 325 -11.17 -2.85 -22.18
N PRO A 326 -10.68 -2.20 -23.25
CA PRO A 326 -10.92 -0.79 -23.48
C PRO A 326 -12.41 -0.52 -23.62
N VAL A 327 -13.02 0.03 -22.57
CA VAL A 327 -14.44 0.39 -22.53
C VAL A 327 -14.66 1.56 -23.48
N THR A 328 -15.47 1.36 -24.52
CA THR A 328 -15.84 2.47 -25.40
C THR A 328 -16.88 3.37 -24.74
N LEU A 329 -16.86 4.63 -25.12
CA LEU A 329 -17.75 5.67 -24.60
C LEU A 329 -19.24 5.41 -24.85
N LYS A 330 -19.54 4.69 -25.92
CA LYS A 330 -20.89 4.26 -26.29
C LYS A 330 -21.40 3.18 -25.33
N ASP A 331 -20.51 2.37 -24.79
CA ASP A 331 -20.89 1.33 -23.84
C ASP A 331 -21.07 1.91 -22.41
N PHE A 332 -20.28 2.92 -22.03
CA PHE A 332 -20.48 3.63 -20.75
C PHE A 332 -21.79 4.45 -20.69
N SER A 333 -22.20 5.07 -21.80
CA SER A 333 -23.45 5.86 -21.87
C SER A 333 -24.73 5.04 -21.98
N LEU A 334 -24.62 3.75 -22.28
CA LEU A 334 -25.73 2.81 -22.39
C LEU A 334 -25.91 1.93 -21.13
N ASP A 335 -25.20 2.23 -20.03
CA ASP A 335 -25.11 1.39 -18.82
C ASP A 335 -24.72 -0.08 -19.16
N LYS A 336 -23.94 -0.31 -20.22
CA LYS A 336 -23.58 -1.65 -20.71
C LYS A 336 -22.55 -2.41 -19.86
N TYR A 337 -21.94 -1.76 -18.87
CA TYR A 337 -20.90 -2.31 -17.99
C TYR A 337 -21.23 -2.00 -16.53
N ALA A 338 -22.31 -2.60 -16.04
CA ALA A 338 -22.73 -2.47 -14.65
C ALA A 338 -22.16 -3.67 -13.85
N ALA A 339 -20.88 -3.60 -13.55
CA ALA A 339 -20.17 -4.66 -12.84
C ALA A 339 -20.86 -4.96 -11.50
N VAL A 340 -20.80 -6.21 -11.07
CA VAL A 340 -21.29 -6.60 -9.74
C VAL A 340 -20.34 -6.01 -8.69
N PRO A 341 -20.78 -5.13 -7.78
CA PRO A 341 -19.92 -4.69 -6.68
C PRO A 341 -19.43 -5.90 -5.90
N ALA A 342 -18.16 -5.96 -5.56
CA ALA A 342 -17.58 -7.11 -4.87
C ALA A 342 -16.39 -6.70 -3.98
N ILE A 343 -16.14 -7.49 -2.94
CA ILE A 343 -14.89 -7.43 -2.16
C ILE A 343 -14.23 -8.80 -2.30
N ILE A 344 -12.95 -8.84 -2.62
CA ILE A 344 -12.17 -10.06 -2.84
C ILE A 344 -11.08 -10.13 -1.78
N GLU A 345 -11.01 -11.24 -1.07
CA GLU A 345 -10.11 -11.52 0.04
C GLU A 345 -9.40 -12.86 -0.17
N SER A 346 -8.14 -12.96 0.27
CA SER A 346 -7.39 -14.22 0.29
C SER A 346 -6.23 -14.14 1.27
N ASP A 347 -5.79 -15.28 1.79
CA ASP A 347 -4.59 -15.36 2.64
C ASP A 347 -3.28 -15.08 1.87
N VAL A 348 -3.31 -15.11 0.53
CA VAL A 348 -2.16 -14.80 -0.34
C VAL A 348 -2.19 -13.39 -0.93
N LEU A 349 -3.21 -12.59 -0.59
CA LEU A 349 -3.27 -11.18 -0.96
C LEU A 349 -2.80 -10.33 0.22
N ASP A 350 -1.93 -9.35 -0.03
CA ASP A 350 -1.46 -8.41 1.00
C ASP A 350 -2.59 -7.49 1.49
N GLU A 351 -3.57 -7.19 0.63
CA GLU A 351 -4.73 -6.34 0.92
C GLU A 351 -6.02 -6.85 0.24
N GLU A 352 -7.19 -6.41 0.72
CA GLU A 352 -8.50 -6.72 0.10
C GLU A 352 -8.72 -5.90 -1.18
N ILE A 353 -9.28 -6.53 -2.23
CA ILE A 353 -9.59 -5.86 -3.50
C ILE A 353 -11.07 -5.46 -3.50
N ARG A 354 -11.38 -4.18 -3.75
CA ARG A 354 -12.77 -3.69 -3.81
C ARG A 354 -13.16 -3.28 -5.23
N ILE A 355 -14.24 -3.87 -5.74
CA ILE A 355 -14.85 -3.59 -7.04
C ILE A 355 -16.17 -2.85 -6.83
N ASN A 356 -16.37 -1.72 -7.50
CA ASN A 356 -17.64 -0.99 -7.46
C ASN A 356 -18.57 -1.36 -8.63
N SER A 357 -19.79 -0.81 -8.62
CA SER A 357 -20.83 -1.08 -9.63
C SER A 357 -20.53 -0.61 -11.05
N ARG A 358 -19.31 -0.11 -11.31
CA ARG A 358 -18.84 0.43 -12.59
C ARG A 358 -17.55 -0.25 -13.05
N GLY A 359 -17.14 -1.33 -12.40
CA GLY A 359 -15.94 -2.11 -12.75
C GLY A 359 -14.62 -1.46 -12.35
N ILE A 360 -14.66 -0.44 -11.48
CA ILE A 360 -13.44 0.21 -10.97
C ILE A 360 -12.89 -0.61 -9.81
N VAL A 361 -11.64 -1.02 -9.94
CA VAL A 361 -10.85 -1.66 -8.89
C VAL A 361 -10.20 -0.57 -8.03
N TYR A 362 -10.49 -0.58 -6.74
CA TYR A 362 -9.67 0.10 -5.74
C TYR A 362 -8.64 -0.90 -5.25
N ASP A 363 -7.51 -0.95 -5.97
CA ASP A 363 -6.25 -1.22 -5.30
C ASP A 363 -5.89 0.12 -4.61
N LEU A 364 -5.58 0.08 -3.31
CA LEU A 364 -5.28 1.31 -2.55
C LEU A 364 -4.10 2.07 -3.16
N GLU A 365 -3.29 1.42 -4.01
CA GLU A 365 -2.15 2.04 -4.67
C GLU A 365 -2.36 2.45 -6.14
N ASN A 366 -3.15 1.76 -7.00
CA ASN A 366 -3.22 2.08 -8.44
C ASN A 366 -4.58 1.83 -9.16
N PRO A 367 -5.40 2.86 -9.48
CA PRO A 367 -6.58 2.70 -10.34
C PRO A 367 -6.24 2.73 -11.84
N ILE A 368 -6.48 1.64 -12.56
CA ILE A 368 -6.10 1.47 -14.00
C ILE A 368 -7.32 1.76 -14.92
N MET A 369 -7.17 2.67 -15.91
CA MET A 369 -8.09 2.83 -17.07
C MET A 369 -7.38 3.62 -18.18
N SER A 370 -7.56 3.26 -19.46
CA SER A 370 -7.00 4.00 -20.62
C SER A 370 -8.08 4.38 -21.65
N LEU A 371 -8.08 5.64 -22.13
CA LEU A 371 -9.01 6.15 -23.17
C LEU A 371 -8.26 7.03 -24.19
N LYS A 372 -8.74 7.08 -25.45
CA LYS A 372 -8.15 7.91 -26.53
C LYS A 372 -8.78 9.30 -26.59
N THR A 373 -7.98 10.32 -26.95
CA THR A 373 -8.35 11.75 -26.97
C THR A 373 -9.55 12.09 -27.88
N GLU A 374 -9.72 11.37 -29.00
CA GLU A 374 -10.80 11.62 -29.97
C GLU A 374 -12.18 11.16 -29.45
N GLU A 375 -12.20 10.05 -28.71
CA GLU A 375 -13.42 9.50 -28.08
C GLU A 375 -13.91 10.45 -26.97
N LEU A 376 -12.97 11.12 -26.30
CA LEU A 376 -13.26 12.09 -25.27
C LEU A 376 -13.87 13.41 -25.79
N ASN A 377 -13.44 13.87 -26.97
CA ASN A 377 -14.05 15.04 -27.60
C ASN A 377 -15.52 14.77 -28.00
N GLY A 378 -15.85 13.52 -28.31
CA GLY A 378 -17.24 13.05 -28.49
C GLY A 378 -18.06 13.06 -27.20
N LEU A 379 -17.48 12.61 -26.07
CA LEU A 379 -18.07 12.67 -24.72
C LEU A 379 -18.48 14.11 -24.35
N MET A 380 -17.57 15.05 -24.63
CA MET A 380 -17.76 16.47 -24.34
C MET A 380 -18.85 17.13 -25.19
N GLY A 381 -19.06 16.66 -26.41
CA GLY A 381 -20.16 17.08 -27.28
C GLY A 381 -21.51 16.60 -26.75
N SER A 382 -21.63 15.31 -26.41
CA SER A 382 -22.87 14.69 -25.92
C SER A 382 -23.31 15.19 -24.54
N LEU A 383 -22.36 15.38 -23.60
CA LEU A 383 -22.64 15.98 -22.29
C LEU A 383 -23.15 17.41 -22.38
N LYS A 384 -22.66 18.20 -23.35
CA LYS A 384 -23.13 19.57 -23.58
C LYS A 384 -24.59 19.64 -24.04
N GLU A 385 -25.06 18.64 -24.77
CA GLU A 385 -26.45 18.55 -25.22
C GLU A 385 -27.36 18.07 -24.07
N ASN A 386 -26.97 17.03 -23.34
CA ASN A 386 -27.78 16.48 -22.23
C ASN A 386 -27.90 17.41 -21.01
N ILE A 387 -26.85 18.18 -20.67
CA ILE A 387 -26.89 19.16 -19.57
C ILE A 387 -27.83 20.33 -19.90
N LYS A 388 -28.02 20.65 -21.20
CA LYS A 388 -28.93 21.71 -21.65
C LYS A 388 -30.39 21.29 -21.64
N GLU A 389 -30.69 20.00 -21.84
CA GLU A 389 -32.08 19.54 -21.98
C GLU A 389 -32.74 19.09 -20.66
N GLU A 390 -32.00 18.59 -19.67
CA GLU A 390 -32.66 17.95 -18.50
C GLU A 390 -32.32 18.50 -17.11
N GLY A 391 -31.38 19.43 -16.93
CA GLY A 391 -31.12 20.06 -15.62
C GLY A 391 -30.86 19.10 -14.45
N ASN A 392 -30.46 17.85 -14.74
CA ASN A 392 -30.41 16.79 -13.74
C ASN A 392 -29.02 16.70 -13.10
N LEU A 393 -28.96 16.91 -11.78
CA LEU A 393 -27.74 16.84 -10.94
C LEU A 393 -26.93 15.56 -11.16
N ASP A 394 -27.60 14.47 -11.54
CA ASP A 394 -27.00 13.16 -11.75
C ASP A 394 -26.08 13.11 -12.99
N SER A 395 -26.41 13.88 -14.04
CA SER A 395 -25.61 13.98 -15.27
C SER A 395 -24.32 14.78 -15.04
N ALA A 396 -24.40 15.85 -14.24
CA ALA A 396 -23.24 16.61 -13.79
C ALA A 396 -22.34 15.77 -12.84
N PHE A 397 -22.96 14.95 -11.98
CA PHE A 397 -22.27 14.01 -11.11
C PHE A 397 -21.49 12.94 -11.91
N ARG A 398 -22.08 12.39 -12.99
CA ARG A 398 -21.44 11.43 -13.90
C ARG A 398 -20.21 12.01 -14.61
N ALA A 399 -20.28 13.26 -15.09
CA ALA A 399 -19.15 13.95 -15.71
C ALA A 399 -17.99 14.22 -14.73
N SER A 400 -18.30 14.54 -13.47
CA SER A 400 -17.30 14.85 -12.43
C SER A 400 -16.50 13.63 -11.94
N GLN A 401 -17.10 12.45 -11.94
CA GLN A 401 -16.45 11.18 -11.56
C GLN A 401 -15.43 10.73 -12.63
N PHE A 402 -15.79 10.91 -13.91
CA PHE A 402 -14.92 10.60 -15.04
C PHE A 402 -13.66 11.50 -15.07
N PHE A 403 -13.82 12.78 -14.75
CA PHE A 403 -12.74 13.77 -14.65
C PHE A 403 -11.68 13.40 -13.60
N LEU A 404 -12.10 12.93 -12.42
CA LEU A 404 -11.19 12.53 -11.33
C LEU A 404 -10.30 11.34 -11.72
N LEU A 405 -10.85 10.38 -12.47
CA LEU A 405 -10.13 9.18 -12.92
C LEU A 405 -9.11 9.51 -14.02
N SER A 406 -9.47 10.36 -14.97
CA SER A 406 -8.57 10.72 -16.09
C SER A 406 -7.45 11.69 -15.67
N ALA A 407 -7.70 12.57 -14.69
CA ALA A 407 -6.70 13.51 -14.18
C ALA A 407 -5.63 12.82 -13.31
N LYS A 408 -5.98 11.77 -12.56
CA LYS A 408 -5.02 10.99 -11.75
C LYS A 408 -4.05 10.16 -12.62
N ASN A 409 -4.49 9.79 -13.83
CA ASN A 409 -3.70 8.99 -14.79
C ASN A 409 -3.02 9.83 -15.90
N ASN A 410 -2.88 11.16 -15.72
CA ASN A 410 -2.18 12.07 -16.65
C ASN A 410 -2.68 12.05 -18.11
N HIS A 411 -3.93 11.67 -18.37
CA HIS A 411 -4.46 11.57 -19.75
C HIS A 411 -4.84 12.92 -20.39
N PHE A 412 -4.85 14.01 -19.62
CA PHE A 412 -5.16 15.36 -20.11
C PHE A 412 -4.02 16.33 -19.89
N THR A 413 -3.91 17.28 -20.80
CA THR A 413 -3.09 18.46 -20.54
C THR A 413 -3.77 19.34 -19.50
N THR A 414 -2.97 20.10 -18.75
CA THR A 414 -3.45 21.07 -17.78
C THR A 414 -4.50 22.03 -18.35
N SER A 415 -4.34 22.44 -19.62
CA SER A 415 -5.25 23.35 -20.32
C SER A 415 -6.66 22.76 -20.49
N GLU A 416 -6.74 21.48 -20.84
CA GLU A 416 -8.01 20.79 -21.09
C GLU A 416 -8.79 20.58 -19.80
N ASN A 417 -8.10 20.29 -18.70
CA ASN A 417 -8.70 20.18 -17.36
C ASN A 417 -9.36 21.49 -16.89
N ILE A 418 -8.71 22.63 -17.15
CA ILE A 418 -9.20 23.96 -16.78
C ILE A 418 -10.45 24.34 -17.60
N ASP A 419 -10.40 24.11 -18.91
CA ASP A 419 -11.46 24.53 -19.83
C ASP A 419 -12.76 23.71 -19.66
N LEU A 420 -12.64 22.53 -19.07
CA LEU A 420 -13.74 21.66 -18.68
C LEU A 420 -14.36 22.04 -17.33
N ALA A 421 -13.53 22.31 -16.31
CA ALA A 421 -13.99 22.77 -14.99
C ALA A 421 -14.81 24.08 -15.08
N LYS A 422 -14.38 25.02 -15.93
CA LYS A 422 -15.13 26.26 -16.23
C LYS A 422 -16.55 25.99 -16.75
N LYS A 423 -16.71 25.02 -17.65
CA LYS A 423 -18.01 24.69 -18.26
C LYS A 423 -18.96 24.00 -17.28
N ILE A 424 -18.44 23.20 -16.34
CA ILE A 424 -19.25 22.57 -15.27
C ILE A 424 -19.79 23.64 -14.32
N VAL A 425 -18.93 24.55 -13.84
CA VAL A 425 -19.34 25.64 -12.93
C VAL A 425 -20.34 26.60 -13.58
N GLN A 426 -20.16 26.89 -14.88
CA GLN A 426 -21.07 27.76 -15.64
C GLN A 426 -22.44 27.10 -15.93
N SER A 427 -22.53 25.77 -15.95
CA SER A 427 -23.76 25.05 -16.28
C SER A 427 -24.58 24.60 -15.08
N SER A 428 -23.96 24.36 -13.91
CA SER A 428 -24.67 23.81 -12.74
C SER A 428 -25.40 24.84 -11.87
N GLY A 429 -25.02 26.12 -11.91
CA GLY A 429 -25.71 27.22 -11.19
C GLY A 429 -25.72 27.17 -9.65
N GLU A 430 -25.44 26.02 -9.03
CA GLU A 430 -25.40 25.81 -7.59
C GLU A 430 -24.05 25.27 -7.10
N TYR A 431 -23.60 25.81 -5.95
CA TYR A 431 -22.45 25.34 -5.19
C TYR A 431 -22.95 24.36 -4.12
N SER A 432 -22.76 23.05 -4.29
CA SER A 432 -23.04 22.04 -3.27
C SER A 432 -21.74 21.51 -2.65
N ASP A 433 -21.82 20.90 -1.46
CA ASP A 433 -20.68 20.28 -0.77
C ASP A 433 -19.96 19.24 -1.64
N SER A 434 -20.70 18.57 -2.55
CA SER A 434 -20.14 17.65 -3.54
C SER A 434 -19.31 18.36 -4.63
N VAL A 435 -19.61 19.62 -4.96
CA VAL A 435 -18.85 20.40 -5.95
C VAL A 435 -17.54 20.86 -5.31
N LEU A 436 -17.57 21.29 -4.04
CA LEU A 436 -16.37 21.68 -3.29
C LEU A 436 -15.33 20.56 -3.20
N TYR A 437 -15.78 19.33 -2.94
CA TYR A 437 -14.90 18.18 -2.82
C TYR A 437 -14.26 17.76 -4.16
N LYS A 438 -14.93 18.03 -5.29
CA LYS A 438 -14.58 17.49 -6.61
C LYS A 438 -13.83 18.46 -7.53
N VAL A 439 -13.76 19.75 -7.18
CA VAL A 439 -13.05 20.79 -7.97
C VAL A 439 -11.61 21.00 -7.46
N LYS A 440 -11.13 20.17 -6.52
CA LYS A 440 -9.74 20.14 -6.00
C LYS A 440 -8.65 20.01 -7.10
N PHE A 441 -8.99 19.51 -8.29
CA PHE A 441 -8.06 19.24 -9.40
C PHE A 441 -7.99 20.30 -10.51
N GLY A 442 -8.61 21.48 -10.34
CA GLY A 442 -8.49 22.55 -11.35
C GLY A 442 -8.83 23.98 -10.91
N LEU A 443 -9.14 24.20 -9.63
CA LEU A 443 -9.49 25.51 -9.08
C LEU A 443 -8.30 26.49 -9.06
N ASP A 444 -7.10 25.97 -8.88
CA ASP A 444 -5.81 26.67 -8.80
C ASP A 444 -5.43 27.45 -10.07
N LYS A 445 -6.21 27.34 -11.17
CA LYS A 445 -5.89 27.93 -12.49
C LYS A 445 -7.04 28.69 -13.18
N LEU A 446 -8.13 29.01 -12.47
CA LEU A 446 -9.23 29.87 -12.99
C LEU A 446 -8.86 31.36 -12.93
N SER A 447 -9.34 32.19 -13.89
CA SER A 447 -9.00 33.63 -13.96
C SER A 447 -10.13 34.55 -13.44
N LYS A 448 -9.76 35.80 -13.13
CA LYS A 448 -10.58 36.89 -12.57
C LYS A 448 -11.96 37.12 -13.19
N ASP A 449 -12.17 36.84 -14.47
CA ASP A 449 -13.46 37.02 -15.13
C ASP A 449 -14.40 35.81 -15.01
N ASP A 450 -13.87 34.62 -14.68
CA ASP A 450 -14.64 33.39 -14.49
C ASP A 450 -15.33 33.31 -13.11
N VAL A 451 -14.91 34.14 -12.13
CA VAL A 451 -15.22 33.98 -10.70
C VAL A 451 -16.09 35.11 -10.10
N LYS A 452 -16.31 36.19 -10.85
CA LYS A 452 -16.84 37.48 -10.35
C LYS A 452 -18.25 37.46 -9.74
N ILE A 453 -19.09 36.47 -10.07
CA ILE A 453 -20.49 36.38 -9.62
C ILE A 453 -20.65 35.50 -8.35
N SER A 454 -19.64 34.71 -8.01
CA SER A 454 -19.81 33.57 -7.08
C SER A 454 -19.12 33.71 -5.73
N TYR A 455 -18.10 34.57 -5.62
CA TYR A 455 -17.23 34.61 -4.44
C TYR A 455 -17.95 35.05 -3.16
N GLY A 456 -18.73 36.14 -3.20
CA GLY A 456 -19.46 36.62 -2.01
C GLY A 456 -20.55 35.67 -1.50
N LYS A 457 -21.22 34.92 -2.40
CA LYS A 457 -22.21 33.91 -2.02
C LYS A 457 -21.56 32.66 -1.45
N PHE A 458 -20.43 32.26 -2.03
CA PHE A 458 -19.61 31.14 -1.57
C PHE A 458 -19.06 31.38 -0.15
N SER A 459 -18.49 32.57 0.11
CA SER A 459 -17.95 32.92 1.43
C SER A 459 -19.02 32.97 2.53
N GLN A 460 -20.20 33.51 2.24
CA GLN A 460 -21.32 33.53 3.18
C GLN A 460 -21.90 32.14 3.48
N PHE A 461 -21.92 31.24 2.48
CA PHE A 461 -22.33 29.86 2.65
C PHE A 461 -21.35 29.09 3.56
N THR A 462 -20.04 29.24 3.36
CA THR A 462 -19.01 28.60 4.18
C THR A 462 -19.05 29.09 5.63
N LEU A 463 -19.14 30.40 5.85
CA LEU A 463 -19.22 30.99 7.20
C LEU A 463 -20.46 30.57 7.98
N LYS A 464 -21.60 30.36 7.30
CA LYS A 464 -22.86 29.93 7.92
C LYS A 464 -22.88 28.44 8.29
N ASN A 465 -22.09 27.61 7.60
CA ASN A 465 -22.05 26.16 7.83
C ASN A 465 -20.90 25.72 8.76
N LEU A 466 -19.89 26.57 9.01
CA LEU A 466 -18.85 26.34 10.02
C LEU A 466 -19.41 26.14 11.43
N ASP A 467 -20.45 26.90 11.80
CA ASP A 467 -21.08 26.79 13.12
C ASP A 467 -21.83 25.45 13.30
N ASN A 468 -22.05 24.69 12.22
CA ASN A 468 -22.78 23.41 12.19
C ASN A 468 -21.88 22.18 11.91
N LEU A 469 -20.58 22.38 11.66
CA LEU A 469 -19.65 21.28 11.39
C LEU A 469 -19.13 20.71 12.72
N ASP A 470 -19.58 19.50 13.08
CA ASP A 470 -19.02 18.72 14.18
C ASP A 470 -17.65 18.17 13.72
N PHE A 471 -16.56 18.84 14.11
CA PHE A 471 -15.19 18.55 13.67
C PHE A 471 -14.59 17.34 14.39
N LYS A 472 -15.22 16.17 14.28
CA LYS A 472 -14.61 14.89 14.70
C LYS A 472 -13.78 14.32 13.54
N TYR A 473 -12.62 13.73 13.89
CA TYR A 473 -11.56 13.26 13.00
C TYR A 473 -12.06 12.56 11.72
N GLY A 474 -11.47 12.91 10.57
CA GLY A 474 -11.75 12.32 9.25
C GLY A 474 -12.37 13.33 8.27
N ASP A 475 -13.69 13.49 8.30
CA ASP A 475 -14.47 14.26 7.32
C ASP A 475 -14.27 15.80 7.40
N GLY A 476 -13.79 16.31 8.53
CA GLY A 476 -13.59 17.75 8.75
C GLY A 476 -12.37 18.33 8.03
N LEU A 477 -11.28 17.54 7.90
CA LEU A 477 -10.00 17.96 7.30
C LEU A 477 -10.10 18.15 5.79
N ASP A 478 -10.96 17.36 5.16
CA ASP A 478 -11.20 17.29 3.72
C ASP A 478 -12.09 18.43 3.22
N LYS A 479 -13.06 18.84 4.04
CA LYS A 479 -13.85 20.06 3.83
C LYS A 479 -12.99 21.32 4.05
N LEU A 480 -12.03 21.28 4.98
CA LEU A 480 -11.07 22.37 5.21
C LEU A 480 -10.18 22.63 3.98
N ASP A 481 -9.71 21.59 3.29
CA ASP A 481 -8.87 21.71 2.08
C ASP A 481 -9.56 22.42 0.91
N ALA A 482 -10.84 22.11 0.69
CA ALA A 482 -11.62 22.71 -0.37
C ALA A 482 -11.91 24.20 -0.08
N VAL A 483 -12.24 24.52 1.17
CA VAL A 483 -12.40 25.91 1.65
C VAL A 483 -11.07 26.66 1.55
N TYR A 484 -9.96 26.02 1.91
CA TYR A 484 -8.60 26.54 1.82
C TYR A 484 -8.20 26.92 0.38
N SER A 485 -8.44 26.05 -0.60
CA SER A 485 -8.10 26.32 -2.01
C SER A 485 -8.86 27.54 -2.56
N VAL A 486 -10.13 27.68 -2.19
CA VAL A 486 -10.95 28.82 -2.62
C VAL A 486 -10.50 30.12 -1.94
N LEU A 487 -10.29 30.14 -0.63
CA LEU A 487 -9.81 31.32 0.12
C LEU A 487 -8.44 31.80 -0.39
N ASN A 488 -7.53 30.87 -0.69
CA ASN A 488 -6.20 31.15 -1.24
C ASN A 488 -6.24 31.85 -2.61
N ASN A 489 -7.20 31.49 -3.47
CA ASN A 489 -7.36 32.16 -4.77
C ASN A 489 -8.02 33.54 -4.63
N GLY A 490 -8.87 33.77 -3.64
CA GLY A 490 -9.38 35.11 -3.33
C GLY A 490 -8.30 36.03 -2.78
N LEU A 491 -7.42 35.51 -1.93
CA LEU A 491 -6.25 36.21 -1.38
C LEU A 491 -5.29 36.73 -2.47
N LYS A 492 -5.07 35.96 -3.54
CA LYS A 492 -4.23 36.38 -4.68
C LYS A 492 -4.84 37.54 -5.48
N GLU A 493 -6.14 37.78 -5.37
CA GLU A 493 -6.85 38.74 -6.24
C GLU A 493 -7.59 39.88 -5.50
N ASN A 494 -7.78 39.82 -4.17
CA ASN A 494 -8.52 40.83 -3.40
C ASN A 494 -8.03 41.02 -1.94
N LYS A 495 -7.86 42.29 -1.53
CA LYS A 495 -7.36 42.72 -0.22
C LYS A 495 -8.45 42.88 0.85
N ASP A 496 -9.36 41.92 1.03
CA ASP A 496 -10.40 42.03 2.08
C ASP A 496 -10.03 41.24 3.35
N PHE A 497 -9.10 41.82 4.11
CA PHE A 497 -8.41 41.19 5.24
C PHE A 497 -9.34 40.85 6.44
N ASN A 498 -10.42 41.60 6.62
CA ASN A 498 -11.31 41.44 7.79
C ASN A 498 -12.05 40.10 7.80
N LEU A 499 -12.38 39.55 6.62
CA LEU A 499 -13.13 38.30 6.50
C LEU A 499 -12.28 37.07 6.90
N ILE A 500 -10.96 37.18 6.71
CA ILE A 500 -10.01 36.11 6.98
C ILE A 500 -9.58 36.13 8.45
N GLU A 501 -9.45 37.32 9.03
CA GLU A 501 -9.25 37.51 10.47
C GLU A 501 -10.39 36.88 11.27
N ASP A 502 -11.65 37.15 10.91
CA ASP A 502 -12.83 36.57 11.58
C ASP A 502 -12.89 35.03 11.47
N PHE A 503 -12.55 34.47 10.30
CA PHE A 503 -12.51 33.02 10.10
C PHE A 503 -11.37 32.36 10.91
N SER A 504 -10.19 32.99 10.95
CA SER A 504 -9.02 32.50 11.70
C SER A 504 -9.27 32.54 13.21
N LEU A 505 -9.89 33.63 13.72
CA LEU A 505 -10.27 33.77 15.12
C LEU A 505 -11.33 32.74 15.57
N LYS A 506 -12.20 32.29 14.66
CA LYS A 506 -13.18 31.23 14.95
C LYS A 506 -12.55 29.84 15.05
N ILE A 507 -11.59 29.51 14.17
CA ILE A 507 -10.84 28.25 14.21
C ILE A 507 -9.95 28.15 15.46
N ILE A 508 -9.30 29.25 15.85
CA ILE A 508 -8.48 29.31 17.08
C ILE A 508 -9.31 29.04 18.34
N LYS A 509 -10.58 29.46 18.35
CA LYS A 509 -11.50 29.26 19.48
C LYS A 509 -12.11 27.86 19.55
N SER A 510 -11.95 27.02 18.52
CA SER A 510 -12.56 25.69 18.45
C SER A 510 -11.62 24.54 18.87
N ASP A 511 -10.47 24.82 19.51
CA ASP A 511 -9.46 23.83 19.94
C ASP A 511 -8.96 22.87 18.83
N PHE A 512 -9.06 23.29 17.56
CA PHE A 512 -8.76 22.43 16.42
C PHE A 512 -7.27 22.43 16.07
N ASN A 513 -6.55 21.39 16.49
CA ASN A 513 -5.12 21.21 16.31
C ASN A 513 -4.83 20.44 15.00
N SER A 514 -4.62 21.14 13.88
CA SER A 514 -4.23 20.51 12.61
C SER A 514 -3.27 21.38 11.80
N ASP A 515 -2.28 20.77 11.14
CA ASP A 515 -1.27 21.44 10.30
C ASP A 515 -1.89 22.37 9.23
N LYS A 516 -3.13 22.08 8.82
CA LYS A 516 -3.90 22.83 7.82
C LYS A 516 -4.54 24.12 8.34
N SER A 517 -4.80 24.25 9.65
CA SER A 517 -5.29 25.50 10.25
C SER A 517 -4.21 26.59 10.25
N ILE A 518 -2.95 26.17 10.39
CA ILE A 518 -1.76 27.04 10.42
C ILE A 518 -1.41 27.61 9.04
N LEU A 519 -1.65 26.85 7.98
CA LEU A 519 -1.55 27.26 6.58
C LEU A 519 -2.44 28.48 6.22
N LEU A 520 -3.50 28.71 7.00
CA LEU A 520 -4.43 29.83 6.83
C LEU A 520 -3.92 31.13 7.49
N LEU A 521 -3.22 31.01 8.62
CA LEU A 521 -2.53 32.13 9.28
C LEU A 521 -1.34 32.61 8.45
N SER A 522 -0.65 31.67 7.81
CA SER A 522 0.58 31.90 7.10
C SER A 522 0.38 32.83 5.88
N LYS A 523 -0.65 32.60 5.06
CA LYS A 523 -0.90 33.41 3.84
C LYS A 523 -1.33 34.86 4.08
N ASN A 524 -1.76 35.21 5.30
CA ASN A 524 -2.07 36.59 5.68
C ASN A 524 -0.83 37.46 5.89
N ILE A 525 0.36 36.85 6.03
CA ILE A 525 1.63 37.54 6.27
C ILE A 525 2.25 38.06 4.96
N ASN A 526 1.80 37.55 3.81
CA ASN A 526 2.43 37.78 2.51
C ASN A 526 2.27 39.21 1.94
N GLU A 527 1.51 40.09 2.58
CA GLU A 527 1.53 41.53 2.31
C GLU A 527 1.77 42.36 3.59
N TYR A 528 2.93 42.19 4.23
CA TYR A 528 3.31 43.07 5.35
C TYR A 528 3.71 44.48 4.87
N ASN A 529 2.91 45.49 5.21
CA ASN A 529 3.22 46.91 4.99
C ASN A 529 3.36 47.74 6.28
N GLY A 530 3.33 47.09 7.46
CA GLY A 530 3.39 47.75 8.76
C GLY A 530 2.04 48.12 9.41
N ALA A 531 0.88 47.81 8.80
CA ALA A 531 -0.44 48.14 9.35
C ALA A 531 -1.11 47.03 10.20
N ASN A 532 -0.64 45.78 10.13
CA ASN A 532 -1.29 44.61 10.74
C ASN A 532 -0.51 44.02 11.93
N PHE A 533 -0.05 44.89 12.84
CA PHE A 533 0.83 44.55 13.97
C PHE A 533 0.21 43.55 14.97
N GLU A 534 -1.09 43.66 15.28
CA GLU A 534 -1.78 42.74 16.20
C GLU A 534 -1.92 41.33 15.58
N SER A 535 -2.12 41.21 14.27
CA SER A 535 -2.21 39.93 13.58
C SER A 535 -0.85 39.20 13.51
N MET A 536 0.27 39.95 13.49
CA MET A 536 1.62 39.38 13.57
C MET A 536 2.00 38.95 14.98
N LYS A 537 1.61 39.72 16.01
CA LYS A 537 1.74 39.31 17.41
C LYS A 537 0.93 38.03 17.68
N LEU A 538 -0.29 37.96 17.17
CA LEU A 538 -1.14 36.76 17.23
C LEU A 538 -0.51 35.59 16.45
N GLY A 539 0.06 35.85 15.27
CA GLY A 539 0.77 34.85 14.48
C GLY A 539 2.03 34.32 15.18
N ALA A 540 2.81 35.18 15.82
CA ALA A 540 3.95 34.81 16.64
C ALA A 540 3.50 34.05 17.91
N GLU A 541 2.43 34.48 18.58
CA GLU A 541 1.84 33.76 19.72
C GLU A 541 1.30 32.38 19.32
N VAL A 542 0.73 32.20 18.13
CA VAL A 542 0.27 30.90 17.61
C VAL A 542 1.46 30.03 17.16
N VAL A 543 2.44 30.62 16.48
CA VAL A 543 3.69 29.96 16.10
C VAL A 543 4.46 29.47 17.33
N GLY A 544 4.52 30.30 18.38
CA GLY A 544 5.05 29.94 19.68
C GLY A 544 4.21 28.85 20.32
N ARG A 545 2.88 29.02 20.45
CA ARG A 545 2.00 28.10 21.19
C ARG A 545 1.87 26.70 20.56
N TYR A 546 1.99 26.57 19.24
CA TYR A 546 1.81 25.29 18.52
C TYR A 546 3.08 24.78 17.83
N ASN A 547 4.20 25.50 17.92
CA ASN A 547 5.54 25.07 17.51
C ASN A 547 5.64 24.55 16.04
N MET A 548 5.31 25.40 15.06
CA MET A 548 4.92 24.96 13.70
C MET A 548 5.89 25.33 12.57
N VAL A 549 7.13 25.74 12.84
CA VAL A 549 7.81 26.66 11.90
C VAL A 549 8.60 26.02 10.73
N PRO A 550 9.02 24.75 10.75
CA PRO A 550 9.67 24.13 9.59
C PRO A 550 8.82 24.14 8.33
N GLY A 551 7.53 23.79 8.48
CA GLY A 551 6.58 23.93 7.38
C GLY A 551 6.38 25.40 7.02
N VAL A 552 6.25 26.29 7.99
CA VAL A 552 5.90 27.69 7.73
C VAL A 552 6.90 28.42 6.83
N VAL A 553 8.21 28.15 6.85
CA VAL A 553 9.17 28.88 5.99
C VAL A 553 9.09 28.46 4.50
N ASP A 554 9.06 27.15 4.22
CA ASP A 554 8.90 26.62 2.86
C ASP A 554 7.45 26.73 2.34
N PHE A 555 6.47 26.66 3.25
CA PHE A 555 5.04 26.60 2.95
C PHE A 555 4.37 27.97 2.95
N LEU A 556 5.03 29.01 3.48
CA LEU A 556 4.54 30.38 3.43
C LEU A 556 4.65 31.02 2.05
N ASP A 557 5.57 30.58 1.20
CA ASP A 557 6.03 31.40 0.06
C ASP A 557 6.18 32.87 0.50
N LEU A 558 6.75 33.04 1.71
CA LEU A 558 7.09 34.33 2.26
C LEU A 558 8.05 34.89 1.24
N LYS A 559 7.58 35.79 0.38
CA LYS A 559 8.48 36.60 -0.43
C LYS A 559 9.32 37.33 0.60
N TYR A 560 10.50 36.82 0.88
CA TYR A 560 11.44 37.34 1.85
C TYR A 560 11.63 38.87 1.66
N SER A 561 11.54 39.31 0.41
CA SER A 561 11.50 40.72 -0.05
C SER A 561 10.36 41.58 0.53
N ASN A 562 9.34 41.00 1.15
CA ASN A 562 8.21 41.68 1.79
C ASN A 562 8.41 41.90 3.30
N ILE A 563 9.42 41.29 3.94
CA ILE A 563 9.74 41.52 5.36
C ILE A 563 10.54 42.83 5.47
N LYS A 564 9.82 43.95 5.57
CA LYS A 564 10.44 45.29 5.65
C LYS A 564 11.13 45.57 6.98
N ASP A 565 10.68 44.95 8.07
CA ASP A 565 11.27 45.10 9.40
C ASP A 565 11.70 43.75 9.99
N LYS A 566 12.85 43.26 9.50
CA LYS A 566 13.47 41.98 9.85
C LYS A 566 13.90 41.90 11.31
N LYS A 567 14.34 43.02 11.89
CA LYS A 567 14.75 43.09 13.30
C LYS A 567 13.56 42.89 14.21
N THR A 568 12.47 43.62 14.00
CA THR A 568 11.27 43.47 14.82
C THR A 568 10.68 42.08 14.64
N PHE A 569 10.64 41.55 13.42
CA PHE A 569 10.20 40.16 13.17
C PHE A 569 11.00 39.14 14.00
N GLY A 570 12.33 39.16 13.90
CA GLY A 570 13.16 38.21 14.66
C GLY A 570 13.04 38.38 16.18
N LYS A 571 12.84 39.62 16.66
CA LYS A 571 12.61 39.89 18.09
C LYS A 571 11.30 39.26 18.57
N GLU A 572 10.19 39.50 17.88
CA GLU A 572 8.88 38.98 18.29
C GLU A 572 8.83 37.45 18.19
N TYR A 573 9.49 36.87 17.18
CA TYR A 573 9.67 35.42 17.08
C TYR A 573 10.40 34.84 18.30
N ALA A 574 11.51 35.48 18.72
CA ALA A 574 12.23 35.05 19.90
C ALA A 574 11.39 35.16 21.19
N LEU A 575 10.61 36.23 21.34
CA LEU A 575 9.71 36.38 22.49
C LEU A 575 8.65 35.28 22.55
N ALA A 576 8.10 34.89 21.40
CA ALA A 576 7.17 33.78 21.31
C ALA A 576 7.81 32.44 21.66
N LEU A 577 9.03 32.17 21.16
CA LEU A 577 9.76 30.94 21.47
C LEU A 577 10.12 30.86 22.95
N ASN A 578 10.54 31.98 23.56
CA ASN A 578 10.78 32.08 25.00
C ASN A 578 9.53 31.72 25.80
N GLN A 579 8.38 32.29 25.41
CA GLN A 579 7.12 32.03 26.10
C GLN A 579 6.67 30.57 25.93
N TYR A 580 6.88 29.98 24.75
CA TYR A 580 6.58 28.57 24.50
C TYR A 580 7.34 27.62 25.42
N PHE A 581 8.67 27.76 25.48
CA PHE A 581 9.48 26.90 26.36
C PHE A 581 9.17 27.14 27.84
N LYS A 582 8.69 28.33 28.20
CA LYS A 582 8.28 28.64 29.57
C LYS A 582 6.93 28.03 29.96
N ASP A 583 5.98 27.92 29.03
CA ASP A 583 4.61 27.45 29.29
C ASP A 583 4.47 25.92 29.28
N LYS A 584 5.52 25.20 28.88
CA LYS A 584 5.56 23.73 28.82
C LYS A 584 6.03 23.13 30.15
N ASP A 585 5.29 22.15 30.65
CA ASP A 585 5.68 21.37 31.83
C ASP A 585 6.94 20.50 31.58
N SER A 586 7.18 20.09 30.33
CA SER A 586 8.38 19.39 29.89
C SER A 586 8.67 19.72 28.42
N ILE A 587 9.91 20.10 28.11
CA ILE A 587 10.34 20.27 26.71
C ILE A 587 10.60 18.88 26.14
N GLN A 588 10.06 18.59 24.96
CA GLN A 588 10.35 17.35 24.22
C GLN A 588 11.47 17.59 23.20
N LYS A 589 12.18 16.53 22.80
CA LYS A 589 13.23 16.60 21.76
C LYS A 589 12.71 17.28 20.48
N SER A 590 11.54 16.87 20.00
CA SER A 590 10.90 17.44 18.81
C SER A 590 10.66 18.94 18.94
N ASP A 591 10.48 19.47 20.16
CA ASP A 591 10.22 20.89 20.37
C ASP A 591 11.43 21.76 19.99
N SER A 592 12.63 21.34 20.40
CA SER A 592 13.88 22.03 20.09
C SER A 592 14.31 21.83 18.64
N GLN A 593 14.16 20.61 18.09
CA GLN A 593 14.53 20.33 16.69
C GLN A 593 13.77 21.22 15.71
N MET A 594 12.47 21.41 15.97
CA MET A 594 11.57 22.25 15.17
C MET A 594 12.01 23.72 15.17
N ALA A 595 12.38 24.23 16.34
CA ALA A 595 12.86 25.59 16.51
C ALA A 595 14.22 25.79 15.84
N SER A 596 15.16 24.86 16.01
CA SER A 596 16.48 24.90 15.40
C SER A 596 16.40 24.87 13.86
N PHE A 597 15.64 23.93 13.28
CA PHE A 597 15.38 23.88 11.82
C PHE A 597 14.87 25.22 11.30
N THR A 598 13.99 25.86 12.04
CA THR A 598 13.40 27.14 11.63
C THR A 598 14.42 28.26 11.59
N LEU A 599 15.24 28.38 12.63
CA LEU A 599 16.31 29.38 12.68
C LEU A 599 17.25 29.21 11.48
N ASP A 600 17.53 27.95 11.13
CA ASP A 600 18.40 27.59 10.02
C ASP A 600 17.78 27.87 8.65
N GLN A 601 16.49 27.58 8.45
CA GLN A 601 15.79 27.92 7.21
C GLN A 601 15.67 29.44 7.00
N MET A 602 15.39 30.19 8.06
CA MET A 602 15.37 31.66 7.98
C MET A 602 16.73 32.21 7.57
N HIS A 603 17.81 31.59 8.05
CA HIS A 603 19.16 31.91 7.63
C HIS A 603 19.41 31.59 6.15
N LEU A 604 19.04 30.40 5.68
CA LEU A 604 19.20 30.00 4.28
C LEU A 604 18.49 30.97 3.33
N LEU A 605 17.22 31.28 3.59
CA LEU A 605 16.45 32.19 2.75
C LEU A 605 17.04 33.60 2.70
N GLU A 606 17.43 34.14 3.86
CA GLU A 606 18.02 35.47 3.95
C GLU A 606 19.38 35.53 3.25
N SER A 607 20.23 34.53 3.49
CA SER A 607 21.58 34.44 2.94
C SER A 607 21.57 34.29 1.41
N GLN A 608 20.66 33.46 0.88
CA GLN A 608 20.52 33.21 -0.57
C GLN A 608 19.99 34.43 -1.33
N ILE A 609 19.07 35.21 -0.74
CA ILE A 609 18.37 36.31 -1.43
C ILE A 609 19.09 37.66 -1.25
N GLU A 610 19.56 37.98 -0.05
CA GLU A 610 20.13 39.30 0.26
C GLU A 610 21.57 39.27 0.78
N HIS A 611 22.18 38.09 0.93
CA HIS A 611 23.52 37.92 1.48
C HIS A 611 23.69 38.60 2.86
N SER A 612 22.62 38.59 3.67
CA SER A 612 22.60 39.11 5.04
C SER A 612 22.26 38.01 6.05
N ASP A 613 22.08 38.37 7.33
CA ASP A 613 21.70 37.42 8.40
C ASP A 613 21.00 38.14 9.58
N ILE A 614 20.19 39.15 9.27
CA ILE A 614 19.56 40.07 10.21
C ILE A 614 18.51 39.36 11.06
N ILE A 615 17.71 38.47 10.49
CA ILE A 615 16.61 37.78 11.18
C ILE A 615 17.17 36.84 12.24
N ARG A 616 18.05 35.90 11.87
CA ARG A 616 18.67 34.96 12.83
C ARG A 616 19.43 35.71 13.92
N ASN A 617 20.19 36.75 13.58
CA ASN A 617 20.87 37.59 14.58
C ASN A 617 19.87 38.28 15.53
N SER A 618 18.73 38.76 15.01
CA SER A 618 17.70 39.38 15.84
C SER A 618 17.02 38.35 16.75
N ILE A 619 16.73 37.15 16.26
CA ILE A 619 16.18 36.06 17.07
C ILE A 619 17.14 35.75 18.22
N ILE A 620 18.38 35.39 17.91
CA ILE A 620 19.37 34.95 18.91
C ILE A 620 19.64 36.02 19.98
N SER A 621 19.68 37.30 19.59
CA SER A 621 19.87 38.41 20.53
C SER A 621 18.69 38.65 21.46
N ASN A 622 17.49 38.16 21.13
CA ASN A 622 16.26 38.30 21.93
C ASN A 622 15.80 36.99 22.59
N LEU A 623 16.47 35.85 22.34
CA LEU A 623 16.23 34.61 23.08
C LEU A 623 16.67 34.77 24.54
N ASP A 624 15.87 34.22 25.44
CA ASP A 624 16.22 34.13 26.85
C ASP A 624 17.16 32.94 27.13
N ALA A 625 17.71 32.90 28.34
CA ALA A 625 18.70 31.89 28.69
C ALA A 625 18.12 30.46 28.72
N ASN A 626 16.82 30.34 29.02
CA ASN A 626 16.08 29.08 29.00
C ASN A 626 16.04 28.49 27.57
N SER A 627 15.61 29.30 26.61
CA SER A 627 15.49 28.90 25.21
C SER A 627 16.84 28.57 24.59
N LYS A 628 17.88 29.37 24.89
CA LYS A 628 19.24 29.09 24.41
C LYS A 628 19.76 27.76 24.92
N TYR A 629 19.49 27.43 26.19
CA TYR A 629 19.88 26.16 26.80
C TYR A 629 19.21 24.97 26.09
N TYR A 630 17.88 24.97 25.92
CA TYR A 630 17.17 23.85 25.29
C TYR A 630 17.43 23.69 23.79
N LEU A 631 17.76 24.77 23.09
CA LEU A 631 18.16 24.68 21.68
C LEU A 631 19.52 23.99 21.51
N ILE A 632 20.48 24.29 22.40
CA ILE A 632 21.78 23.59 22.41
C ILE A 632 21.62 22.16 22.93
N ALA A 633 20.88 21.94 24.02
CA ALA A 633 20.79 20.61 24.64
C ALA A 633 20.12 19.54 23.77
N ASN A 634 19.46 19.94 22.68
CA ASN A 634 18.74 19.05 21.77
C ASN A 634 19.18 19.24 20.31
N SER A 635 20.41 19.74 20.06
CA SER A 635 20.92 19.86 18.69
C SER A 635 21.27 18.51 18.05
N GLU A 636 21.66 17.51 18.84
CA GLU A 636 22.13 16.18 18.37
C GLU A 636 23.18 16.31 17.27
N GLY A 637 24.28 16.97 17.63
CA GLY A 637 25.31 17.41 16.72
C GLY A 637 24.76 18.36 15.68
N ASN A 638 24.80 17.91 14.43
CA ASN A 638 24.60 18.71 13.23
C ASN A 638 23.28 18.47 12.51
N ASN A 639 22.50 17.50 13.00
CA ASN A 639 21.31 17.04 12.31
C ASN A 639 20.12 17.99 12.54
N ASN A 640 20.14 18.78 13.61
CA ASN A 640 19.01 19.67 13.94
C ASN A 640 19.36 21.15 14.10
N LEU A 641 20.64 21.52 14.31
CA LEU A 641 21.06 22.92 14.48
C LEU A 641 22.38 23.19 13.73
N PHE A 642 22.35 24.14 12.79
CA PHE A 642 23.54 24.53 12.05
C PHE A 642 24.61 25.05 12.99
N THR A 643 25.86 24.70 12.72
CA THR A 643 26.99 25.12 13.56
C THR A 643 27.14 26.62 13.64
N SER A 644 26.91 27.35 12.54
CA SER A 644 26.87 28.81 12.56
C SER A 644 25.74 29.39 13.44
N THR A 645 24.63 28.66 13.60
CA THR A 645 23.55 29.03 14.53
C THR A 645 23.95 28.70 15.97
N PHE A 646 24.49 27.50 16.22
CA PHE A 646 25.03 27.11 17.51
C PHE A 646 26.06 28.12 18.03
N GLU A 647 27.06 28.51 17.24
CA GLU A 647 28.12 29.42 17.67
C GLU A 647 27.56 30.77 18.09
N LYS A 648 26.56 31.27 17.37
CA LYS A 648 25.87 32.52 17.71
C LYS A 648 25.07 32.39 19.00
N ILE A 649 24.34 31.29 19.17
CA ILE A 649 23.60 31.01 20.41
C ILE A 649 24.59 30.91 21.57
N TYR A 650 25.59 30.03 21.46
CA TYR A 650 26.63 29.79 22.46
C TYR A 650 27.33 31.10 22.84
N SER A 651 27.84 31.87 21.86
CA SER A 651 28.51 33.15 22.10
C SER A 651 27.63 34.20 22.77
N SER A 652 26.29 34.07 22.64
CA SER A 652 25.33 34.97 23.28
C SER A 652 24.93 34.57 24.71
N ILE A 653 25.41 33.44 25.22
CA ILE A 653 25.23 32.99 26.61
C ILE A 653 26.31 33.67 27.47
N ASP A 654 25.92 34.21 28.63
CA ASP A 654 26.89 34.72 29.60
C ASP A 654 27.72 33.55 30.16
N LYS A 655 29.02 33.59 29.87
CA LYS A 655 29.96 32.52 30.19
C LYS A 655 30.35 32.45 31.65
N LYS A 656 29.92 33.38 32.51
CA LYS A 656 30.41 33.41 33.90
C LYS A 656 29.88 32.29 34.78
N ASP A 657 28.64 31.83 34.53
CA ASP A 657 27.96 30.86 35.41
C ASP A 657 27.04 29.90 34.61
N VAL A 658 27.57 29.25 33.56
CA VAL A 658 26.77 28.34 32.71
C VAL A 658 26.20 27.15 33.50
N SER A 659 26.93 26.62 34.49
CA SER A 659 26.40 25.53 35.34
C SER A 659 25.23 25.98 36.22
N GLU A 660 25.23 27.22 36.71
CA GLU A 660 24.09 27.78 37.45
C GLU A 660 22.90 28.05 36.52
N LEU A 661 23.15 28.48 35.29
CA LEU A 661 22.11 28.57 34.27
C LEU A 661 21.44 27.20 34.07
N MET A 662 22.23 26.14 33.87
CA MET A 662 21.72 24.77 33.70
C MET A 662 20.87 24.33 34.90
N LYS A 663 21.35 24.54 36.13
CA LYS A 663 20.61 24.20 37.37
C LYS A 663 19.32 25.00 37.52
N SER A 664 19.28 26.24 37.01
CA SER A 664 18.10 27.11 37.11
C SER A 664 17.02 26.79 36.07
N VAL A 665 17.44 26.43 34.85
CA VAL A 665 16.55 26.16 33.72
C VAL A 665 16.05 24.72 33.77
N ASP A 666 16.93 23.78 34.07
CA ASP A 666 16.65 22.36 34.16
C ASP A 666 17.04 21.86 35.56
N PRO A 667 16.20 22.11 36.59
CA PRO A 667 16.52 21.79 37.98
C PRO A 667 16.55 20.28 38.26
N ASN A 668 15.92 19.46 37.40
CA ASN A 668 15.94 18.00 37.52
C ASN A 668 17.16 17.38 36.81
N GLY A 669 17.77 18.11 35.88
CA GLY A 669 18.95 17.67 35.14
C GLY A 669 18.65 16.70 34.00
N ASP A 670 17.43 16.73 33.46
CA ASP A 670 16.97 15.85 32.39
C ASP A 670 17.77 16.04 31.08
N TYR A 671 18.37 17.21 30.89
CA TYR A 671 19.10 17.63 29.68
C TYR A 671 20.55 18.02 29.94
N TRP A 672 21.04 17.94 31.18
CA TRP A 672 22.42 18.34 31.54
C TRP A 672 23.47 17.57 30.76
N LEU A 673 23.27 16.25 30.63
CA LEU A 673 24.19 15.37 29.91
C LEU A 673 24.23 15.74 28.42
N LYS A 674 23.07 15.86 27.77
CA LYS A 674 22.99 16.21 26.34
C LYS A 674 23.62 17.56 26.04
N PHE A 675 23.34 18.57 26.86
CA PHE A 675 23.99 19.87 26.70
C PHE A 675 25.52 19.76 26.79
N THR A 676 26.03 18.90 27.69
CA THR A 676 27.46 18.69 27.91
C THR A 676 28.11 17.93 26.75
N THR A 677 27.46 16.90 26.21
CA THR A 677 27.96 16.15 25.04
C THR A 677 28.00 17.03 23.79
N GLU A 678 26.99 17.87 23.57
CA GLU A 678 26.96 18.84 22.46
C GLU A 678 28.10 19.87 22.53
N LEU A 679 28.41 20.34 23.73
CA LEU A 679 29.56 21.22 23.94
C LEU A 679 30.89 20.52 23.70
N SER A 680 31.00 19.23 24.05
CA SER A 680 32.21 18.44 23.79
C SER A 680 32.40 18.21 22.29
N ALA A 681 31.35 17.81 21.58
CA ALA A 681 31.35 17.58 20.14
C ALA A 681 31.79 18.80 19.32
N ARG A 682 31.66 20.01 19.89
CA ARG A 682 32.01 21.28 19.26
C ARG A 682 33.26 21.95 19.88
N GLY A 683 33.99 21.22 20.73
CA GLY A 683 35.24 21.69 21.36
C GLY A 683 35.06 22.85 22.35
N LYS A 684 33.85 23.07 22.88
CA LYS A 684 33.52 24.18 23.79
C LYS A 684 33.53 23.80 25.26
N LEU A 685 33.40 22.50 25.58
CA LEU A 685 33.36 22.02 26.96
C LEU A 685 34.59 22.40 27.80
N PRO A 686 35.85 22.35 27.30
CA PRO A 686 37.02 22.68 28.11
C PRO A 686 37.02 24.09 28.71
N GLU A 687 36.42 25.07 28.03
CA GLU A 687 36.29 26.44 28.55
C GLU A 687 35.39 26.48 29.80
N LEU A 688 34.25 25.78 29.74
CA LEU A 688 33.25 25.77 30.80
C LEU A 688 33.64 24.86 31.96
N TYR A 689 34.34 23.77 31.67
CA TYR A 689 34.84 22.83 32.67
C TYR A 689 35.67 23.53 33.75
N LYS A 690 36.51 24.51 33.37
CA LYS A 690 37.37 25.27 34.29
C LYS A 690 36.59 26.10 35.31
N GLN A 691 35.33 26.43 35.00
CA GLN A 691 34.51 27.32 35.82
C GLN A 691 33.83 26.57 36.96
N ASP A 692 33.42 25.32 36.72
CA ASP A 692 32.76 24.46 37.71
C ASP A 692 33.19 22.99 37.52
N THR A 693 34.44 22.69 37.88
CA THR A 693 35.04 21.36 37.66
C THR A 693 34.28 20.26 38.40
N VAL A 694 33.64 20.57 39.54
CA VAL A 694 32.85 19.58 40.30
C VAL A 694 31.60 19.18 39.54
N PHE A 695 30.86 20.15 39.02
CA PHE A 695 29.63 19.90 38.26
C PHE A 695 29.90 19.14 36.97
N TYR A 696 30.81 19.64 36.13
CA TYR A 696 31.07 19.01 34.83
C TYR A 696 31.78 17.66 34.95
N ARG A 697 32.67 17.47 35.94
CA ARG A 697 33.23 16.13 36.22
C ARG A 697 32.13 15.11 36.44
N LYS A 698 31.14 15.47 37.27
CA LYS A 698 30.03 14.57 37.55
C LYS A 698 29.25 14.25 36.28
N LEU A 699 28.95 15.25 35.44
CA LEU A 699 28.23 15.01 34.18
C LEU A 699 29.01 14.12 33.20
N ILE A 700 30.33 14.31 33.10
CA ILE A 700 31.18 13.42 32.29
C ILE A 700 31.17 12.01 32.90
N GLN A 701 31.30 11.86 34.21
CA GLN A 701 31.21 10.53 34.84
C GLN A 701 29.84 9.88 34.59
N ASP A 702 28.76 10.63 34.76
CA ASP A 702 27.38 10.18 34.53
C ASP A 702 27.17 9.76 33.05
N SER A 703 27.87 10.36 32.08
CA SER A 703 27.83 9.95 30.67
C SER A 703 28.39 8.55 30.42
N PHE A 704 29.20 8.05 31.35
CA PHE A 704 29.86 6.74 31.32
C PHE A 704 29.31 5.79 32.39
N ASP A 705 28.19 6.15 33.03
CA ASP A 705 27.48 5.30 34.00
C ASP A 705 26.31 4.51 33.37
N ASN A 706 26.13 4.62 32.05
CA ASN A 706 25.08 3.94 31.28
C ASN A 706 25.50 2.50 30.89
N HIS A 707 24.54 1.57 30.86
CA HIS A 707 24.72 0.18 30.42
C HIS A 707 24.39 -0.05 28.93
N ASP A 708 23.94 0.98 28.22
CA ASP A 708 23.74 0.92 26.79
C ASP A 708 25.07 1.10 26.05
N GLU A 709 25.55 0.04 25.40
CA GLU A 709 26.83 0.03 24.69
C GLU A 709 26.88 1.05 23.53
N ASP A 710 25.76 1.35 22.89
CA ASP A 710 25.71 2.28 21.77
C ASP A 710 25.91 3.73 22.23
N ILE A 711 25.25 4.10 23.34
CA ILE A 711 25.38 5.41 23.98
C ILE A 711 26.79 5.55 24.58
N LEU A 712 27.31 4.48 25.19
CA LEU A 712 28.66 4.46 25.75
C LEU A 712 29.71 4.71 24.68
N PHE A 713 29.57 4.05 23.53
CA PHE A 713 30.44 4.25 22.36
C PHE A 713 30.35 5.70 21.84
N GLU A 714 29.14 6.22 21.64
CA GLU A 714 28.93 7.57 21.13
C GLU A 714 29.56 8.62 22.05
N ASN A 715 29.29 8.54 23.35
CA ASN A 715 29.88 9.41 24.35
C ASN A 715 31.40 9.33 24.36
N ALA A 716 31.99 8.14 24.20
CA ALA A 716 33.44 7.98 24.15
C ALA A 716 34.05 8.69 22.94
N VAL A 717 33.46 8.54 21.74
CA VAL A 717 33.93 9.23 20.53
C VAL A 717 33.85 10.76 20.73
N LEU A 718 32.71 11.27 21.17
CA LEU A 718 32.47 12.72 21.34
C LEU A 718 33.28 13.36 22.48
N MET A 719 33.73 12.57 23.47
CA MET A 719 34.51 13.05 24.62
C MET A 719 36.02 12.83 24.48
N THR A 720 36.50 12.19 23.40
CA THR A 720 37.93 11.88 23.18
C THR A 720 38.83 13.11 23.39
N GLU A 721 38.52 14.22 22.73
CA GLU A 721 39.30 15.45 22.84
C GLU A 721 39.24 16.08 24.24
N THR A 722 38.08 15.99 24.89
CA THR A 722 37.90 16.46 26.27
C THR A 722 38.81 15.67 27.21
N PHE A 723 38.87 14.34 27.10
CA PHE A 723 39.80 13.52 27.89
C PHE A 723 41.26 13.84 27.57
N GLN A 724 41.61 14.03 26.30
CA GLN A 724 42.96 14.42 25.91
C GLN A 724 43.37 15.78 26.51
N ASP A 725 42.51 16.82 26.46
CA ASP A 725 42.80 18.13 27.07
C ASP A 725 42.95 18.00 28.60
N LEU A 726 42.07 17.24 29.26
CA LEU A 726 42.14 16.98 30.71
C LEU A 726 43.44 16.25 31.11
N TYR A 727 43.89 15.25 30.33
CA TYR A 727 45.10 14.50 30.63
C TYR A 727 46.40 15.23 30.31
N ASN A 728 46.38 16.06 29.26
CA ASN A 728 47.56 16.78 28.77
C ASN A 728 47.80 18.11 29.49
N ARG A 729 46.80 18.65 30.22
CA ARG A 729 46.89 19.96 30.90
C ARG A 729 46.56 19.89 32.40
N PRO A 730 47.29 19.05 33.17
CA PRO A 730 47.06 18.90 34.61
C PRO A 730 47.35 20.19 35.40
N ASP A 731 48.10 21.13 34.82
CA ASP A 731 48.34 22.47 35.38
C ASP A 731 47.07 23.33 35.42
N ILE A 732 46.13 23.09 34.51
CA ILE A 732 44.86 23.83 34.42
C ILE A 732 43.73 23.12 35.16
N TYR A 733 43.80 21.79 35.26
CA TYR A 733 42.79 20.96 35.92
C TYR A 733 43.39 20.11 37.07
N PRO A 734 43.82 20.74 38.18
CA PRO A 734 44.51 20.03 39.25
C PRO A 734 43.64 18.92 39.85
N GLY A 735 44.15 17.68 39.89
CA GLY A 735 43.47 16.54 40.51
C GLY A 735 42.39 15.86 39.64
N GLU A 736 42.03 16.45 38.49
CA GLU A 736 40.99 15.89 37.62
C GLU A 736 41.49 14.64 36.87
N LYS A 737 42.77 14.64 36.50
CA LYS A 737 43.45 13.50 35.88
C LYS A 737 43.36 12.24 36.77
N GLU A 738 43.75 12.35 38.03
CA GLU A 738 43.66 11.26 39.00
C GLU A 738 42.20 10.81 39.21
N ALA A 739 41.26 11.76 39.27
CA ALA A 739 39.85 11.44 39.46
C ALA A 739 39.27 10.60 38.30
N PHE A 740 39.60 10.94 37.05
CA PHE A 740 39.16 10.16 35.89
C PHE A 740 39.90 8.83 35.75
N GLU A 741 41.19 8.76 36.08
CA GLU A 741 41.92 7.49 36.18
C GLU A 741 41.23 6.53 37.15
N GLU A 742 40.91 6.98 38.37
CA GLU A 742 40.25 6.16 39.38
C GLU A 742 38.85 5.69 38.95
N PHE A 743 38.07 6.61 38.37
CA PHE A 743 36.72 6.34 37.86
C PHE A 743 36.74 5.29 36.73
N LEU A 744 37.51 5.53 35.67
CA LEU A 744 37.55 4.64 34.51
C LEU A 744 38.11 3.26 34.88
N ILE A 745 39.11 3.19 35.76
CA ILE A 745 39.61 1.91 36.29
C ILE A 745 38.54 1.16 37.06
N SER A 746 37.71 1.88 37.84
CA SER A 746 36.60 1.25 38.55
C SER A 746 35.61 0.64 37.56
N LYS A 747 35.21 1.40 36.53
CA LYS A 747 34.27 0.95 35.49
C LYS A 747 34.82 -0.22 34.68
N TYR A 748 36.05 -0.11 34.20
CA TYR A 748 36.76 -1.18 33.50
C TYR A 748 36.77 -2.51 34.29
N LYS A 749 36.96 -2.44 35.63
CA LYS A 749 36.97 -3.65 36.47
C LYS A 749 35.59 -4.20 36.78
N SER A 750 34.57 -3.35 36.86
CA SER A 750 33.21 -3.76 37.19
C SER A 750 32.41 -4.22 35.98
N SER A 751 32.78 -3.80 34.76
CA SER A 751 32.09 -4.22 33.54
C SER A 751 32.22 -5.71 33.28
N GLU A 752 31.13 -6.32 32.80
CA GLU A 752 31.10 -7.72 32.39
C GLU A 752 31.31 -7.87 30.88
N SER A 753 30.86 -6.89 30.08
CA SER A 753 31.01 -6.88 28.62
C SER A 753 32.43 -6.53 28.17
N ASN A 754 32.91 -7.23 27.15
CA ASN A 754 34.20 -6.92 26.52
C ASN A 754 34.14 -5.61 25.72
N ASN A 755 33.00 -5.26 25.13
CA ASN A 755 32.81 -4.00 24.43
C ASN A 755 32.91 -2.81 25.40
N GLU A 756 32.16 -2.86 26.52
CA GLU A 756 32.25 -1.83 27.56
C GLU A 756 33.67 -1.67 28.09
N LYS A 757 34.34 -2.80 28.40
CA LYS A 757 35.74 -2.77 28.83
C LYS A 757 36.65 -2.15 27.80
N GLY A 758 36.45 -2.48 26.52
CA GLY A 758 37.20 -1.91 25.41
C GLY A 758 37.04 -0.38 25.33
N VAL A 759 35.83 0.14 25.56
CA VAL A 759 35.58 1.60 25.57
C VAL A 759 36.30 2.27 26.74
N TYR A 760 36.18 1.74 27.97
CA TYR A 760 36.92 2.30 29.11
C TYR A 760 38.43 2.16 28.95
N ALA A 761 38.90 1.06 28.35
CA ALA A 761 40.31 0.85 28.02
C ALA A 761 40.82 1.89 27.02
N TYR A 762 40.05 2.18 25.98
CA TYR A 762 40.35 3.23 25.01
C TYR A 762 40.55 4.59 25.70
N LEU A 763 39.59 5.00 26.53
CA LEU A 763 39.65 6.29 27.26
C LEU A 763 40.80 6.34 28.27
N LEU A 764 41.13 5.22 28.93
CA LEU A 764 42.32 5.14 29.79
C LEU A 764 43.61 5.28 28.98
N LYS A 765 43.66 4.69 27.77
CA LYS A 765 44.86 4.68 26.94
C LYS A 765 45.18 6.03 26.30
N LEU A 766 44.19 6.93 26.18
CA LEU A 766 44.42 8.34 25.84
C LEU A 766 45.38 9.04 26.83
N ASN A 767 45.49 8.54 28.07
CA ASN A 767 46.41 9.06 29.07
C ASN A 767 47.82 8.48 28.89
N THR A 768 48.67 9.20 28.19
CA THR A 768 50.07 8.79 27.91
C THR A 768 51.01 8.91 29.11
N ASN A 769 50.62 9.61 30.18
CA ASN A 769 51.47 9.88 31.35
C ASN A 769 50.66 9.75 32.66
N PRO A 770 50.28 8.53 33.07
CA PRO A 770 49.41 8.32 34.23
C PRO A 770 50.01 8.83 35.55
N ASN A 771 49.17 9.41 36.41
CA ASN A 771 49.58 9.97 37.70
C ASN A 771 49.57 8.92 38.83
N THR A 772 48.74 7.89 38.71
CA THR A 772 48.65 6.81 39.72
C THR A 772 49.37 5.54 39.27
N GLN A 773 50.07 4.86 40.18
CA GLN A 773 50.69 3.54 39.91
C GLN A 773 49.67 2.48 39.47
N LYS A 774 48.41 2.62 39.92
CA LYS A 774 47.32 1.73 39.54
C LYS A 774 46.92 1.93 38.08
N ALA A 775 46.82 3.19 37.64
CA ALA A 775 46.57 3.52 36.23
C ALA A 775 47.74 3.09 35.35
N GLU A 776 48.98 3.41 35.75
CA GLU A 776 50.18 3.00 35.03
C GLU A 776 50.22 1.48 34.79
N LYS A 777 49.95 0.68 35.82
CA LYS A 777 49.90 -0.78 35.67
C LYS A 777 48.84 -1.23 34.68
N ILE A 778 47.61 -0.72 34.79
CA ILE A 778 46.51 -1.14 33.93
C ILE A 778 46.76 -0.69 32.49
N ILE A 779 47.15 0.57 32.27
CA ILE A 779 47.43 1.13 30.95
C ILE A 779 48.54 0.36 30.23
N ASN A 780 49.56 -0.12 30.96
CA ASN A 780 50.63 -0.95 30.41
C ASN A 780 50.17 -2.36 30.01
N ASP A 781 49.10 -2.87 30.62
CA ASP A 781 48.50 -4.18 30.30
C ASP A 781 47.46 -4.08 29.15
N LEU A 782 47.03 -2.87 28.77
CA LEU A 782 46.06 -2.62 27.70
C LEU A 782 46.73 -2.53 26.31
N PRO A 783 46.02 -2.87 25.22
CA PRO A 783 46.50 -2.66 23.86
C PRO A 783 46.93 -1.20 23.62
N GLU A 784 48.03 -1.01 22.89
CA GLU A 784 48.54 0.32 22.52
C GLU A 784 47.60 1.04 21.54
N LEU A 785 47.37 2.34 21.73
CA LEU A 785 46.74 3.15 20.69
C LEU A 785 47.75 3.32 19.55
N ARG A 786 47.39 2.84 18.36
CA ARG A 786 48.25 2.98 17.17
C ARG A 786 48.00 4.30 16.47
N ASP A 787 49.06 4.89 15.94
CA ASP A 787 48.95 6.02 15.02
C ASP A 787 48.08 5.62 13.82
N ALA A 788 47.21 6.52 13.38
CA ALA A 788 46.44 6.31 12.17
C ALA A 788 47.37 6.42 10.96
N ILE A 789 47.82 5.30 10.40
CA ILE A 789 48.69 5.29 9.21
C ILE A 789 47.90 4.73 8.03
N LEU A 790 47.92 5.44 6.90
CA LEU A 790 47.27 4.96 5.68
C LEU A 790 47.93 3.66 5.17
N PRO A 791 47.17 2.69 4.65
CA PRO A 791 47.73 1.45 4.13
C PRO A 791 48.73 1.69 3.01
N SER A 792 49.85 0.95 3.00
CA SER A 792 50.86 1.06 1.93
C SER A 792 50.32 0.73 0.54
N SER A 793 49.22 -0.04 0.46
CA SER A 793 48.51 -0.31 -0.79
C SER A 793 47.88 0.94 -1.41
N PHE A 794 47.66 2.02 -0.67
CA PHE A 794 47.11 3.27 -1.20
C PHE A 794 48.12 3.95 -2.12
N SER A 795 49.37 4.10 -1.66
CA SER A 795 50.42 4.73 -2.45
C SER A 795 51.01 3.82 -3.54
N GLN A 796 50.72 2.52 -3.56
CA GLN A 796 51.20 1.60 -4.60
C GLN A 796 50.39 1.65 -5.91
N ARG A 797 49.28 2.38 -5.94
CA ARG A 797 48.41 2.44 -7.13
C ARG A 797 48.97 3.40 -8.18
N ASP A 798 48.78 3.04 -9.45
CA ASP A 798 49.07 3.92 -10.58
C ASP A 798 48.09 5.11 -10.62
N GLU A 799 46.86 4.89 -10.16
CA GLU A 799 45.80 5.90 -10.06
C GLU A 799 45.32 6.08 -8.62
N ILE A 800 45.37 7.32 -8.13
CA ILE A 800 44.91 7.74 -6.81
C ILE A 800 43.64 8.55 -6.99
N ALA A 801 42.48 7.91 -6.81
CA ALA A 801 41.19 8.48 -7.19
C ALA A 801 40.33 8.90 -5.98
N ALA A 802 39.63 10.02 -6.12
CA ALA A 802 38.63 10.53 -5.21
C ALA A 802 37.27 10.73 -5.89
N LYS A 803 36.20 10.60 -5.10
CA LYS A 803 34.82 10.91 -5.48
C LYS A 803 34.24 11.97 -4.55
N LEU A 804 33.79 13.09 -5.08
CA LEU A 804 33.18 14.20 -4.33
C LEU A 804 31.72 14.37 -4.77
N TYR A 805 30.80 14.27 -3.81
CA TYR A 805 29.35 14.37 -4.02
C TYR A 805 28.82 15.75 -3.63
N PHE A 806 28.19 16.44 -4.57
CA PHE A 806 27.60 17.78 -4.43
C PHE A 806 26.08 17.74 -4.55
N TYR A 807 25.41 18.80 -4.11
CA TYR A 807 23.94 18.90 -4.09
C TYR A 807 23.46 20.20 -4.74
N SER A 808 22.25 20.19 -5.28
CA SER A 808 21.70 21.27 -6.13
C SER A 808 21.23 22.52 -5.36
N ASP A 809 21.23 22.46 -4.04
CA ASP A 809 20.97 23.58 -3.13
C ASP A 809 22.11 24.60 -3.09
N GLU A 810 23.31 24.23 -3.54
CA GLU A 810 24.47 25.13 -3.66
C GLU A 810 25.16 25.02 -5.04
N ASN A 811 25.92 26.05 -5.41
CA ASN A 811 26.64 26.08 -6.69
C ASN A 811 28.07 25.52 -6.60
N TRP A 812 28.42 24.82 -5.51
CA TRP A 812 29.78 24.34 -5.22
C TRP A 812 30.31 23.37 -6.27
N PHE A 813 29.48 22.58 -6.96
CA PHE A 813 29.93 21.70 -8.04
C PHE A 813 30.71 22.45 -9.12
N SER A 814 30.16 23.58 -9.58
CA SER A 814 30.79 24.40 -10.63
C SER A 814 32.02 25.14 -10.09
N ILE A 815 31.97 25.59 -8.83
CA ILE A 815 33.10 26.27 -8.18
C ILE A 815 34.28 25.32 -8.01
N ALA A 816 34.06 24.13 -7.44
CA ALA A 816 35.07 23.10 -7.23
C ALA A 816 35.69 22.63 -8.56
N THR A 817 34.86 22.43 -9.60
CA THR A 817 35.37 22.10 -10.95
C THR A 817 36.37 23.14 -11.45
N ASN A 818 36.04 24.43 -11.30
CA ASN A 818 36.92 25.53 -11.72
C ASN A 818 38.13 25.68 -10.82
N ASP A 819 38.00 25.42 -9.51
CA ASP A 819 39.06 25.51 -8.52
C ASP A 819 40.14 24.44 -8.77
N PHE A 820 39.75 23.17 -8.91
CA PHE A 820 40.65 22.07 -9.28
C PHE A 820 41.36 22.31 -10.62
N ASN A 821 40.64 22.81 -11.62
CA ASN A 821 41.24 23.12 -12.92
C ASN A 821 42.22 24.31 -12.84
N SER A 822 41.81 25.43 -12.26
CA SER A 822 42.54 26.69 -12.35
C SER A 822 43.61 26.84 -11.27
N ASN A 823 43.26 26.58 -10.01
CA ASN A 823 44.14 26.81 -8.87
C ASN A 823 45.06 25.61 -8.63
N TYR A 824 44.56 24.39 -8.78
CA TYR A 824 45.35 23.17 -8.62
C TYR A 824 45.97 22.65 -9.92
N LYS A 825 45.63 23.26 -11.06
CA LYS A 825 46.17 22.93 -12.40
C LYS A 825 45.94 21.47 -12.77
N MET A 826 44.74 20.95 -12.48
CA MET A 826 44.32 19.63 -12.93
C MET A 826 43.69 19.74 -14.32
N ASP A 827 43.99 18.79 -15.19
CA ASP A 827 43.40 18.70 -16.52
C ASP A 827 41.93 18.25 -16.41
N LEU A 828 41.01 19.06 -16.93
CA LEU A 828 39.60 18.70 -17.04
C LEU A 828 39.42 17.73 -18.22
N GLU A 829 39.24 16.45 -17.94
CA GLU A 829 39.12 15.40 -18.97
C GLU A 829 37.74 15.43 -19.64
N TRP A 830 36.69 15.57 -18.84
CA TRP A 830 35.32 15.72 -19.32
C TRP A 830 34.43 16.38 -18.26
N ASN A 831 33.36 17.03 -18.72
CA ASN A 831 32.33 17.65 -17.90
C ASN A 831 31.00 17.65 -18.66
N ASN A 832 29.93 17.16 -18.04
CA ASN A 832 28.58 17.16 -18.63
C ASN A 832 27.58 18.07 -17.88
N GLY A 833 28.05 18.90 -16.95
CA GLY A 833 27.24 19.79 -16.11
C GLY A 833 26.66 19.13 -14.85
N ARG A 834 26.71 17.80 -14.74
CA ARG A 834 26.35 17.03 -13.54
C ARG A 834 27.48 16.19 -12.98
N GLN A 835 28.44 15.83 -13.82
CA GLN A 835 29.64 15.11 -13.44
C GLN A 835 30.83 15.73 -14.17
N ALA A 836 31.98 15.70 -13.51
CA ALA A 836 33.24 16.15 -14.06
C ALA A 836 34.36 15.24 -13.58
N ARG A 837 35.33 14.97 -14.46
CA ARG A 837 36.57 14.27 -14.11
C ARG A 837 37.75 15.19 -14.33
N LEU A 838 38.54 15.38 -13.28
CA LEU A 838 39.80 16.10 -13.33
C LEU A 838 40.95 15.15 -13.01
N SER A 839 42.09 15.34 -13.66
CA SER A 839 43.28 14.54 -13.36
C SER A 839 44.58 15.32 -13.43
N LYS A 840 45.62 14.79 -12.79
CA LYS A 840 46.96 15.39 -12.84
C LYS A 840 48.04 14.33 -12.62
N PRO A 841 49.11 14.31 -13.44
CA PRO A 841 50.24 13.42 -13.19
C PRO A 841 51.10 13.94 -12.03
N ILE A 842 51.42 13.07 -11.07
CA ILE A 842 52.27 13.37 -9.90
C ILE A 842 53.20 12.18 -9.65
N ASN A 843 54.52 12.40 -9.65
CA ASN A 843 55.54 11.38 -9.37
C ASN A 843 55.36 10.03 -10.11
N GLY A 844 54.99 10.09 -11.39
CA GLY A 844 54.79 8.89 -12.22
C GLY A 844 53.46 8.18 -12.01
N LYS A 845 52.60 8.71 -11.14
CA LYS A 845 51.20 8.29 -10.92
C LYS A 845 50.24 9.35 -11.45
N LYS A 846 48.95 9.05 -11.41
CA LYS A 846 47.87 9.96 -11.78
C LYS A 846 46.93 10.15 -10.58
N ILE A 847 46.74 11.40 -10.14
CA ILE A 847 45.63 11.72 -9.24
C ILE A 847 44.37 11.98 -10.07
N ILE A 848 43.21 11.52 -9.59
CA ILE A 848 41.91 11.68 -10.25
C ILE A 848 40.91 12.19 -9.22
N ILE A 849 40.14 13.21 -9.58
CA ILE A 849 39.02 13.70 -8.78
C ILE A 849 37.78 13.68 -9.67
N ASP A 850 36.82 12.83 -9.30
CA ASP A 850 35.51 12.77 -9.92
C ASP A 850 34.50 13.52 -9.06
N LEU A 851 33.85 14.50 -9.68
CA LEU A 851 32.81 15.33 -9.07
C LEU A 851 31.45 14.84 -9.57
N GLU A 852 30.47 14.77 -8.68
CA GLU A 852 29.09 14.39 -9.03
C GLU A 852 28.09 15.29 -8.31
N LEU A 853 27.21 15.94 -9.08
CA LEU A 853 26.05 16.67 -8.60
C LEU A 853 24.87 15.70 -8.47
N ASN A 854 24.58 15.30 -7.24
CA ASN A 854 23.49 14.42 -6.88
C ASN A 854 22.21 15.25 -6.63
N ASP A 855 21.28 15.18 -7.58
CA ASP A 855 20.03 15.96 -7.56
C ASP A 855 18.93 15.17 -6.82
N PRO A 856 18.32 15.70 -5.74
CA PRO A 856 17.31 15.01 -4.94
C PRO A 856 16.02 14.64 -5.70
N SER A 857 15.87 15.10 -6.95
CA SER A 857 14.75 14.72 -7.83
C SER A 857 14.99 13.42 -8.62
N VAL A 858 16.13 12.76 -8.45
CA VAL A 858 16.49 11.54 -9.19
C VAL A 858 16.90 10.44 -8.19
N ASP A 859 16.10 9.39 -8.08
CA ASP A 859 16.40 8.19 -7.29
C ASP A 859 17.66 7.47 -7.82
N PHE A 860 18.84 7.87 -7.37
CA PHE A 860 20.10 7.22 -7.74
C PHE A 860 20.97 6.92 -6.52
N VAL A 861 20.54 5.90 -5.76
CA VAL A 861 21.26 5.28 -4.65
C VAL A 861 22.35 4.26 -5.09
N PRO A 862 22.24 3.51 -6.21
CA PRO A 862 23.17 2.42 -6.51
C PRO A 862 24.65 2.81 -6.71
N SER A 863 24.95 4.02 -7.22
CA SER A 863 26.33 4.43 -7.53
C SER A 863 27.18 4.71 -6.29
N ILE A 864 26.59 5.26 -5.22
CA ILE A 864 27.29 5.58 -3.97
C ILE A 864 27.75 4.30 -3.27
N GLU A 865 26.88 3.30 -3.21
CA GLU A 865 27.20 2.01 -2.61
C GLU A 865 28.37 1.33 -3.35
N GLU A 866 28.34 1.35 -4.69
CA GLU A 866 29.43 0.83 -5.52
C GLU A 866 30.75 1.55 -5.28
N ASP A 867 30.74 2.88 -5.12
CA ASP A 867 31.94 3.66 -4.87
C ASP A 867 32.55 3.38 -3.49
N ILE A 868 31.72 3.25 -2.45
CA ILE A 868 32.14 2.97 -1.07
C ILE A 868 32.62 1.52 -0.91
N LYS A 869 31.97 0.54 -1.55
CA LYS A 869 32.37 -0.88 -1.45
C LYS A 869 33.43 -1.28 -2.48
N GLY A 870 33.50 -0.55 -3.59
CA GLY A 870 34.44 -0.79 -4.68
C GLY A 870 35.87 -0.45 -4.32
N GLN A 871 36.81 -0.78 -5.21
CA GLN A 871 38.22 -0.47 -5.02
C GLN A 871 38.67 0.79 -5.78
N THR A 872 37.85 1.38 -6.64
CA THR A 872 38.24 2.50 -7.52
C THR A 872 38.69 3.72 -6.73
N TYR A 873 37.82 4.27 -5.88
CA TYR A 873 38.11 5.49 -5.13
C TYR A 873 38.66 5.16 -3.75
N LEU A 874 39.78 5.77 -3.38
CA LEU A 874 40.33 5.68 -2.02
C LEU A 874 39.69 6.71 -1.08
N TYR A 875 39.26 7.84 -1.66
CA TYR A 875 38.78 9.00 -0.94
C TYR A 875 37.35 9.33 -1.41
N ILE A 876 36.43 9.49 -0.47
CA ILE A 876 35.03 9.81 -0.75
C ILE A 876 34.62 10.97 0.15
N ALA A 877 34.05 12.01 -0.44
CA ALA A 877 33.65 13.21 0.28
C ALA A 877 32.20 13.59 0.02
N HIS A 878 31.51 13.91 1.10
CA HIS A 878 30.29 14.71 1.07
C HIS A 878 30.66 16.19 0.90
N ARG A 879 30.06 16.89 -0.07
CA ARG A 879 30.24 18.33 -0.32
C ARG A 879 28.89 19.03 -0.36
N GLY A 880 28.58 19.77 0.69
CA GLY A 880 27.36 20.57 0.80
C GLY A 880 26.95 20.76 2.26
N HIS A 881 25.71 21.20 2.46
CA HIS A 881 25.16 21.34 3.81
C HIS A 881 25.06 19.99 4.53
N SER A 882 25.27 20.01 5.85
CA SER A 882 25.29 18.82 6.72
C SER A 882 24.05 17.93 6.58
N PHE A 883 22.86 18.50 6.36
CA PHE A 883 21.63 17.72 6.17
C PHE A 883 21.61 16.85 4.90
N ASN A 884 22.52 17.08 3.94
CA ASN A 884 22.70 16.22 2.78
C ASN A 884 23.72 15.09 3.05
N THR A 885 24.36 15.04 4.22
CA THR A 885 25.39 14.02 4.53
C THR A 885 24.78 12.62 4.54
N GLU A 886 23.56 12.45 5.05
CA GLU A 886 22.80 11.18 4.99
C GLU A 886 22.47 10.75 3.54
N LYS A 887 22.41 11.69 2.59
CA LYS A 887 22.24 11.34 1.18
C LYS A 887 23.53 10.81 0.56
N THR A 888 24.70 11.20 1.08
CA THR A 888 26.00 10.62 0.67
C THR A 888 26.29 9.31 1.42
N TYR A 889 25.85 9.21 2.67
CA TYR A 889 26.14 8.09 3.57
C TYR A 889 24.85 7.62 4.29
N PRO A 890 23.92 7.00 3.55
CA PRO A 890 22.60 6.63 4.09
C PRO A 890 22.69 5.55 5.17
N ASP A 891 21.68 5.46 6.02
CA ASP A 891 21.70 4.60 7.21
C ASP A 891 21.87 3.12 6.95
N PHE A 892 21.32 2.61 5.85
CA PHE A 892 21.48 1.20 5.46
C PHE A 892 22.88 0.87 4.90
N LEU A 893 23.72 1.87 4.61
CA LEU A 893 25.02 1.68 3.97
C LEU A 893 26.13 1.52 4.99
N SER A 894 26.69 0.31 5.06
CA SER A 894 27.89 -0.02 5.82
C SER A 894 28.93 -0.72 4.94
N SER A 895 30.21 -0.61 5.32
CA SER A 895 31.30 -1.23 4.58
C SER A 895 32.54 -1.42 5.44
N ASP A 896 33.13 -2.62 5.33
CA ASP A 896 34.46 -2.93 5.88
C ASP A 896 35.61 -2.47 4.97
N THR A 897 35.31 -1.91 3.80
CA THR A 897 36.34 -1.43 2.89
C THR A 897 37.01 -0.20 3.47
N THR A 898 38.33 -0.23 3.61
CA THR A 898 39.11 0.93 4.07
C THR A 898 39.06 2.05 3.05
N LYS A 899 38.50 3.19 3.46
CA LYS A 899 38.45 4.45 2.70
C LYS A 899 39.00 5.60 3.54
N ILE A 900 39.23 6.74 2.88
CA ILE A 900 39.24 8.05 3.52
C ILE A 900 37.86 8.66 3.28
N ILE A 901 37.12 8.89 4.36
CA ILE A 901 35.79 9.49 4.34
C ILE A 901 35.93 10.93 4.83
N HIS A 902 35.62 11.88 3.96
CA HIS A 902 35.65 13.31 4.30
C HIS A 902 34.22 13.83 4.45
N LEU A 903 33.85 14.11 5.70
CA LEU A 903 32.55 14.65 6.07
C LEU A 903 32.59 16.19 5.98
N ALA A 904 32.63 16.75 4.77
CA ALA A 904 32.94 18.17 4.57
C ALA A 904 31.74 19.13 4.74
N GLY A 905 30.83 18.86 5.68
CA GLY A 905 29.72 19.73 6.07
C GLY A 905 29.94 20.35 7.45
N CYS A 906 29.62 21.64 7.64
CA CYS A 906 29.90 22.43 8.86
C CYS A 906 29.47 21.73 10.16
N GLY A 907 30.38 21.16 10.97
CA GLY A 907 30.05 20.51 12.27
C GLY A 907 29.79 18.99 12.21
N SER A 908 30.15 18.34 11.10
CA SER A 908 30.01 16.90 10.90
C SER A 908 30.72 16.04 11.94
N HIS A 909 31.67 16.62 12.69
CA HIS A 909 32.31 15.98 13.83
C HIS A 909 31.28 15.46 14.87
N GLY A 910 30.14 16.14 15.04
CA GLY A 910 29.09 15.71 15.96
C GLY A 910 28.40 14.39 15.58
N ALA A 911 28.51 13.95 14.31
CA ALA A 911 27.98 12.68 13.83
C ALA A 911 29.08 11.64 13.56
N LEU A 912 30.32 11.90 14.00
CA LEU A 912 31.48 11.06 13.69
C LEU A 912 31.32 9.63 14.23
N ALA A 913 30.70 9.47 15.40
CA ALA A 913 30.47 8.17 16.01
C ALA A 913 29.65 7.24 15.10
N ASP A 914 28.55 7.75 14.53
CA ASP A 914 27.67 6.98 13.64
C ASP A 914 28.40 6.51 12.40
N TYR A 915 29.20 7.38 11.79
CA TYR A 915 29.96 7.03 10.59
C TYR A 915 31.12 6.07 10.90
N GLN A 916 31.77 6.19 12.06
CA GLN A 916 32.78 5.23 12.51
C GLN A 916 32.17 3.83 12.70
N LYS A 917 30.94 3.72 13.22
CA LYS A 917 30.21 2.43 13.30
C LYS A 917 29.91 1.87 11.90
N LYS A 918 29.44 2.71 10.96
CA LYS A 918 29.10 2.30 9.59
C LYS A 918 30.33 1.85 8.77
N PHE A 919 31.48 2.49 8.98
CA PHE A 919 32.71 2.23 8.22
C PHE A 919 33.92 2.01 9.14
N PRO A 920 33.94 0.88 9.90
CA PRO A 920 34.86 0.69 11.03
C PRO A 920 36.34 0.58 10.64
N ASN A 921 36.65 0.27 9.37
CA ASN A 921 38.04 0.19 8.89
C ASN A 921 38.50 1.45 8.13
N SER A 922 37.67 2.50 8.08
CA SER A 922 37.96 3.74 7.34
C SER A 922 38.57 4.83 8.23
N PHE A 923 39.19 5.81 7.57
CA PHE A 923 39.74 7.01 8.19
C PHE A 923 38.84 8.20 7.92
N PHE A 924 38.63 9.05 8.93
CA PHE A 924 37.67 10.15 8.83
C PHE A 924 38.36 11.50 8.91
N ILE A 925 38.04 12.37 7.96
CA ILE A 925 38.31 13.80 8.05
C ILE A 925 36.97 14.45 8.34
N ALA A 926 36.83 15.09 9.50
CA ALA A 926 35.58 15.69 9.96
C ALA A 926 35.75 17.19 10.17
N ASP A 927 34.65 17.91 10.12
CA ASP A 927 34.62 19.36 10.21
C ASP A 927 33.93 19.77 11.51
N LYS A 928 34.59 20.59 12.34
CA LYS A 928 34.00 21.15 13.56
C LYS A 928 33.15 22.39 13.27
N ASP A 929 33.60 23.26 12.36
CA ASP A 929 32.92 24.52 12.00
C ASP A 929 33.52 25.27 10.77
N ALA A 930 34.29 24.61 9.89
CA ALA A 930 34.71 25.28 8.65
C ALA A 930 33.55 25.32 7.66
N GLY A 931 33.14 24.14 7.18
CA GLY A 931 32.28 23.88 6.02
C GLY A 931 32.40 24.87 4.86
N GLU A 932 33.58 25.47 4.71
CA GLU A 932 33.92 26.35 3.60
C GLU A 932 34.35 25.46 2.44
N GLY A 933 33.69 25.59 1.28
CA GLY A 933 33.98 24.71 0.13
C GLY A 933 35.45 24.75 -0.32
N PHE A 934 36.10 25.92 -0.31
CA PHE A 934 37.50 26.07 -0.74
C PHE A 934 38.51 25.31 0.15
N PRO A 935 38.51 25.46 1.49
CA PRO A 935 39.26 24.59 2.40
C PRO A 935 39.04 23.09 2.14
N SER A 936 37.81 22.65 1.88
CA SER A 936 37.51 21.24 1.63
C SER A 936 38.07 20.74 0.29
N ASP A 937 37.98 21.54 -0.78
CA ASP A 937 38.65 21.26 -2.07
C ASP A 937 40.16 21.10 -1.88
N LYS A 938 40.75 22.02 -1.12
CA LYS A 938 42.18 22.01 -0.80
C LYS A 938 42.58 20.74 -0.06
N VAL A 939 41.84 20.34 0.97
CA VAL A 939 42.13 19.09 1.70
C VAL A 939 42.09 17.89 0.77
N ALA A 940 41.06 17.75 -0.07
CA ALA A 940 40.97 16.64 -1.00
C ALA A 940 42.19 16.57 -1.94
N TYR A 941 42.61 17.71 -2.51
CA TYR A 941 43.79 17.78 -3.36
C TYR A 941 45.07 17.38 -2.60
N PHE A 942 45.34 18.00 -1.44
CA PHE A 942 46.59 17.79 -0.68
C PHE A 942 46.74 16.35 -0.19
N VAL A 943 45.65 15.72 0.25
CA VAL A 943 45.66 14.31 0.67
C VAL A 943 46.01 13.40 -0.52
N LEU A 944 45.38 13.60 -1.69
CA LEU A 944 45.65 12.79 -2.88
C LEU A 944 47.07 13.00 -3.41
N GLU A 945 47.53 14.24 -3.44
CA GLU A 945 48.90 14.61 -3.82
C GLU A 945 49.92 13.93 -2.90
N GLY A 946 49.75 14.04 -1.58
CA GLY A 946 50.65 13.41 -0.61
C GLY A 946 50.70 11.87 -0.76
N ILE A 947 49.55 11.22 -0.94
CA ILE A 947 49.50 9.76 -1.19
C ILE A 947 50.22 9.41 -2.51
N ALA A 948 50.04 10.21 -3.57
CA ALA A 948 50.75 10.02 -4.82
C ALA A 948 52.28 10.18 -4.64
N GLU A 949 52.73 11.10 -3.78
CA GLU A 949 54.13 11.28 -3.39
C GLU A 949 54.68 10.16 -2.48
N GLY A 950 53.81 9.28 -1.96
CA GLY A 950 54.19 8.18 -1.08
C GLY A 950 54.12 8.50 0.41
N LYS A 951 53.56 9.65 0.78
CA LYS A 951 53.28 10.02 2.17
C LYS A 951 52.03 9.28 2.66
N LEU A 952 52.09 8.72 3.86
CA LEU A 952 51.02 7.91 4.46
C LEU A 952 50.68 8.32 5.90
N ASN A 953 51.50 9.18 6.53
CA ASN A 953 51.23 9.70 7.86
C ASN A 953 50.35 10.95 7.76
N TRP A 954 49.39 11.11 8.65
CA TRP A 954 48.50 12.28 8.61
C TRP A 954 49.22 13.60 8.88
N GLU A 955 50.31 13.60 9.66
CA GLU A 955 51.15 14.79 9.85
C GLU A 955 51.67 15.36 8.50
N ASP A 956 51.98 14.49 7.54
CA ASP A 956 52.47 14.88 6.21
C ASP A 956 51.34 15.26 5.23
N LEU A 957 50.09 14.91 5.57
CA LEU A 957 48.90 15.07 4.72
C LEU A 957 47.98 16.21 5.22
N THR A 958 48.17 16.67 6.46
CA THR A 958 47.37 17.70 7.10
C THR A 958 47.90 19.09 6.72
N PRO A 959 47.14 19.92 5.99
CA PRO A 959 47.59 21.26 5.64
C PRO A 959 47.64 22.20 6.86
N ASP A 960 48.60 23.13 6.91
CA ASP A 960 48.78 24.08 8.03
C ASP A 960 47.52 24.89 8.41
N PHE A 961 46.60 25.11 7.47
CA PHE A 961 45.36 25.86 7.73
C PHE A 961 44.25 25.01 8.35
N ALA A 962 44.38 23.67 8.34
CA ALA A 962 43.30 22.75 8.72
C ALA A 962 42.84 22.98 10.16
N GLU A 963 43.78 23.12 11.08
CA GLU A 963 43.49 23.37 12.50
C GLU A 963 42.79 24.72 12.70
N GLU A 964 43.28 25.79 12.06
CA GLU A 964 42.66 27.13 12.11
C GLU A 964 41.21 27.10 11.59
N LYS A 965 40.96 26.25 10.59
CA LYS A 965 39.65 26.06 9.99
C LYS A 965 38.79 25.04 10.73
N GLY A 966 39.27 24.40 11.79
CA GLY A 966 38.51 23.42 12.56
C GLY A 966 38.28 22.09 11.82
N LEU A 967 39.16 21.72 10.89
CA LEU A 967 39.18 20.41 10.26
C LEU A 967 39.98 19.43 11.13
N VAL A 968 39.36 18.32 11.48
CA VAL A 968 39.92 17.28 12.35
C VAL A 968 40.39 16.12 11.49
N PHE A 969 41.68 15.82 11.59
CA PHE A 969 42.32 14.68 10.95
C PHE A 969 42.52 13.56 11.99
N PRO A 970 42.55 12.29 11.56
CA PRO A 970 42.72 11.20 12.50
C PRO A 970 44.19 11.11 12.91
N GLU A 971 44.49 11.35 14.18
CA GLU A 971 45.84 11.20 14.75
C GLU A 971 46.11 9.74 15.14
N GLN A 972 45.10 9.08 15.71
CA GLN A 972 45.14 7.72 16.21
C GLN A 972 44.06 6.86 15.55
N GLU A 973 44.20 5.54 15.65
CA GLU A 973 43.17 4.61 15.21
C GLU A 973 41.81 4.95 15.85
N SER A 974 40.74 4.74 15.08
CA SER A 974 39.38 5.02 15.56
C SER A 974 38.97 4.04 16.67
N LEU A 975 37.98 4.44 17.48
CA LEU A 975 37.47 3.57 18.54
C LEU A 975 37.07 2.17 18.03
N PRO A 976 36.37 1.98 16.89
CA PRO A 976 36.11 0.66 16.33
C PRO A 976 37.36 -0.18 16.04
N GLN A 977 38.43 0.46 15.53
CA GLN A 977 39.70 -0.22 15.23
C GLN A 977 40.38 -0.68 16.53
N TYR A 978 40.35 0.17 17.56
CA TYR A 978 40.86 -0.17 18.88
C TYR A 978 40.05 -1.31 19.51
N LEU A 979 38.70 -1.25 19.49
CA LEU A 979 37.83 -2.27 20.05
C LEU A 979 38.08 -3.65 19.41
N LYS A 980 38.17 -3.70 18.09
CA LYS A 980 38.47 -4.94 17.34
C LYS A 980 39.80 -5.56 17.76
N ARG A 981 40.80 -4.73 18.03
CA ARG A 981 42.10 -5.19 18.53
C ARG A 981 42.03 -5.62 19.99
N TYR A 982 41.35 -4.84 20.81
CA TYR A 982 41.13 -5.15 22.21
C TYR A 982 40.51 -6.54 22.37
N GLU A 983 39.48 -6.88 21.60
CA GLU A 983 38.90 -8.23 21.58
C GLU A 983 39.86 -9.34 21.14
N SER A 984 40.86 -9.01 20.32
CA SER A 984 41.82 -9.99 19.79
C SER A 984 43.08 -10.17 20.65
N GLU A 985 43.44 -9.14 21.41
CA GLU A 985 44.69 -9.07 22.19
C GLU A 985 44.46 -9.34 23.70
N MET A 986 43.22 -9.18 24.18
CA MET A 986 42.80 -9.39 25.59
C MET A 986 41.93 -10.63 25.73
#